data_AF-A0A542DW02-F1
#
_entry.id   AF-A0A542DW02-F1
#
_cell.length_a   1.000
_cell.length_b   1.000
_cell.length_c   1.000
_cell.angle_alpha   90.00
_cell.angle_beta   90.00
_cell.angle_gamma   90.00
#
_symmetry.space_group_name_H-M   'P 1'
#
loop_
_entity.id
_entity.type
_entity.pdbx_description
1 polymer ?
#
loop_
_entity_poly.entity_id
_entity_poly.type
_entity_poly.pdbx_seq_one_letter_code
_entity_poly.pdbx_strand_id
1 'polypeptide(L)'
;MDSPVAVAAAVTAGVVVVVLGMLVLLAWGARAGVAALGAAPLVCGVVAAYAFSGPVTRAPFTLLGVGVALVLVAATGYAARRAAGLLRRRRAAPDPEPPGVREALTDPVAVLYVLLGTLLLATTVFLVATRGDLSLPSQTFDSLNHQSLARHIVEGGAADPWTANRFLDHRDTSFYPTAFSALAATVCLLLRVDAVVGCNLTAVLMAGLVWPSAMMLLARQLLGRSAVVVGAVGALSMTAWGMPWAPLGWGVLWPTMAAAAYVPVVLLGLVLVLGIGERRPRRALGSALTVLGAVVGSMYHPRGLVLAAPLLLVVGFCWLVRRGLRHRARPWSIALGGLLLAATSLWDLVAVATLAGVDHRVLAVDWPVREDVPTAVVSALTGSGDHTVPSVVLTLLAAVGLVVAVRSPRLAWLPVALVVLVALDVTTASVRTSWSGDLTRYWYSDRYRSATATPVVLVLLAGVGVRSLVRRASPRTAPEADGAAPAPRTRRERRVRRAATGRPRLGSTTAVTTAVAVISVLAVAASTPMSMGYLTRWYATLAGQPTHGLASAEEVADLRTIGTIVPRTDIVLNNPLDGSALLYPVAGVRVSNYTSSSEATPHANALRSTLIVDGDHDRICGWFRSDGIRWVVNGGPTYSTWATAPSPAPYMQIPEGFWATTLVFSHGDLKLYEVTGCPGL
;
A
#
# COMPACT_ATOMS: atom_id res chain seq x y z
N MET A 1 7.91 21.74 -3.32
CA MET A 1 8.75 21.08 -4.36
C MET A 1 8.00 21.16 -5.68
N ASP A 2 8.55 21.88 -6.65
CA ASP A 2 7.89 22.09 -7.96
C ASP A 2 7.69 20.79 -8.75
N SER A 3 6.66 20.76 -9.61
CA SER A 3 6.24 19.58 -10.38
C SER A 3 7.37 18.84 -11.12
N PRO A 4 8.32 19.50 -11.82
CA PRO A 4 9.40 18.80 -12.51
C PRO A 4 10.35 18.07 -11.54
N VAL A 5 10.65 18.70 -10.40
CA VAL A 5 11.52 18.14 -9.36
C VAL A 5 10.83 16.96 -8.70
N ALA A 6 9.53 17.05 -8.46
CA ALA A 6 8.73 15.97 -7.90
C ALA A 6 8.66 14.74 -8.82
N VAL A 7 8.48 14.93 -10.13
CA VAL A 7 8.54 13.82 -11.10
C VAL A 7 9.93 13.18 -11.11
N ALA A 8 10.99 14.00 -11.15
CA ALA A 8 12.36 13.50 -11.10
C ALA A 8 12.64 12.71 -9.80
N ALA A 9 12.17 13.20 -8.66
CA ALA A 9 12.26 12.54 -7.36
C ALA A 9 11.56 11.17 -7.35
N ALA A 10 10.32 11.11 -7.81
CA ALA A 10 9.55 9.86 -7.89
C ALA A 10 10.19 8.84 -8.83
N VAL A 11 10.64 9.28 -10.01
CA VAL A 11 11.34 8.43 -10.98
C VAL A 11 12.68 7.95 -10.41
N THR A 12 13.45 8.82 -9.76
CA THR A 12 14.73 8.46 -9.13
C THR A 12 14.54 7.39 -8.06
N ALA A 13 13.63 7.60 -7.11
CA ALA A 13 13.34 6.62 -6.08
C ALA A 13 12.81 5.30 -6.67
N GLY A 14 11.93 5.37 -7.67
CA GLY A 14 11.41 4.20 -8.37
C GLY A 14 12.47 3.40 -9.11
N VAL A 15 13.38 4.08 -9.82
CA VAL A 15 14.52 3.45 -10.51
C VAL A 15 15.45 2.77 -9.51
N VAL A 16 15.80 3.44 -8.41
CA VAL A 16 16.63 2.85 -7.35
C VAL A 16 15.99 1.57 -6.80
N VAL A 17 14.70 1.62 -6.45
CA VAL A 17 13.95 0.46 -5.95
C VAL A 17 13.93 -0.69 -6.96
N VAL A 18 13.61 -0.40 -8.23
CA VAL A 18 13.50 -1.44 -9.26
C VAL A 18 14.86 -2.04 -9.60
N VAL A 19 15.90 -1.22 -9.78
CA VAL A 19 17.25 -1.69 -10.13
C VAL A 19 17.83 -2.54 -8.99
N LEU A 20 17.80 -2.07 -7.75
CA LEU A 20 18.32 -2.83 -6.61
C LEU A 20 17.58 -4.16 -6.44
N GLY A 21 16.25 -4.15 -6.52
CA GLY A 21 15.46 -5.37 -6.41
C GLY A 21 15.73 -6.36 -7.56
N MET A 22 15.92 -5.85 -8.78
CA MET A 22 16.31 -6.67 -9.92
C MET A 22 17.68 -7.32 -9.70
N LEU A 23 18.67 -6.58 -9.23
CA LEU A 23 20.02 -7.13 -8.94
C LEU A 23 19.94 -8.28 -7.93
N VAL A 24 19.20 -8.11 -6.84
CA VAL A 24 18.99 -9.16 -5.83
C VAL A 24 18.33 -10.40 -6.45
N LEU A 25 17.23 -10.23 -7.19
CA LEU A 25 16.50 -11.35 -7.79
C LEU A 25 17.28 -12.06 -8.91
N LEU A 26 18.07 -11.33 -9.69
CA LEU A 26 18.98 -11.90 -10.69
C LEU A 26 20.10 -12.71 -10.01
N ALA A 27 20.62 -12.25 -8.87
CA ALA A 27 21.58 -13.02 -8.06
C ALA A 27 20.97 -14.34 -7.55
N TRP A 28 19.65 -14.37 -7.30
CA TRP A 28 18.90 -15.59 -6.95
C TRP A 28 18.59 -16.48 -8.16
N GLY A 29 18.90 -16.02 -9.39
CA GLY A 29 18.64 -16.76 -10.63
C GLY A 29 17.22 -16.58 -11.19
N ALA A 30 16.50 -15.54 -10.76
CA ALA A 30 15.24 -15.17 -11.40
C ALA A 30 15.49 -14.76 -12.86
N ARG A 31 14.52 -15.02 -13.74
CA ARG A 31 14.55 -14.49 -15.10
C ARG A 31 14.29 -12.98 -15.06
N ALA A 32 14.93 -12.18 -15.91
CA ALA A 32 14.84 -10.72 -15.92
C ALA A 32 13.40 -10.18 -15.81
N GLY A 33 12.44 -10.69 -16.60
CA GLY A 33 11.05 -10.23 -16.49
C GLY A 33 10.33 -10.61 -15.19
N VAL A 34 10.77 -11.66 -14.48
CA VAL A 34 10.28 -11.97 -13.12
C VAL A 34 11.01 -11.12 -12.08
N ALA A 35 12.30 -10.86 -12.30
CA ALA A 35 13.09 -9.97 -11.45
C ALA A 35 12.51 -8.55 -11.47
N ALA A 36 12.18 -8.01 -12.64
CA ALA A 36 11.54 -6.69 -12.78
C ALA A 36 10.21 -6.62 -12.01
N LEU A 37 9.36 -7.65 -12.16
CA LEU A 37 8.09 -7.75 -11.45
C LEU A 37 8.22 -7.95 -9.93
N GLY A 38 9.29 -8.60 -9.46
CA GLY A 38 9.50 -8.86 -8.04
C GLY A 38 10.30 -7.77 -7.32
N ALA A 39 10.90 -6.84 -8.07
CA ALA A 39 11.90 -5.92 -7.54
C ALA A 39 11.34 -4.99 -6.46
N ALA A 40 10.26 -4.28 -6.76
CA ALA A 40 9.69 -3.31 -5.82
C ALA A 40 9.14 -3.96 -4.54
N PRO A 41 8.32 -5.04 -4.59
CA PRO A 41 7.91 -5.76 -3.39
C PRO A 41 9.08 -6.32 -2.58
N LEU A 42 10.16 -6.77 -3.25
CA LEU A 42 11.33 -7.29 -2.54
C LEU A 42 12.05 -6.18 -1.76
N VAL A 43 12.40 -5.07 -2.41
CA VAL A 43 13.15 -3.99 -1.75
C VAL A 43 12.34 -3.40 -0.60
N CYS A 44 11.05 -3.14 -0.82
CA CYS A 44 10.17 -2.63 0.23
C CYS A 44 10.02 -3.62 1.41
N GLY A 45 10.04 -4.93 1.13
CA GLY A 45 10.04 -5.96 2.17
C GLY A 45 11.37 -6.06 2.93
N VAL A 46 12.51 -5.86 2.26
CA VAL A 46 13.83 -5.83 2.91
C VAL A 46 13.97 -4.60 3.80
N VAL A 47 13.52 -3.43 3.35
CA VAL A 47 13.51 -2.21 4.18
C VAL A 47 12.65 -2.40 5.43
N ALA A 48 11.46 -3.00 5.28
CA ALA A 48 10.58 -3.34 6.40
C ALA A 48 11.28 -4.31 7.38
N ALA A 49 11.88 -5.39 6.87
CA ALA A 49 12.58 -6.36 7.69
C ALA A 49 13.80 -5.75 8.42
N TYR A 50 14.50 -4.81 7.78
CA TYR A 50 15.62 -4.10 8.40
C TYR A 50 15.15 -3.22 9.57
N ALA A 51 14.06 -2.46 9.40
CA ALA A 51 13.46 -1.69 10.49
C ALA A 51 13.08 -2.57 11.69
N PHE A 52 12.48 -3.73 11.42
CA PHE A 52 12.09 -4.71 12.44
C PHE A 52 13.27 -5.45 13.09
N SER A 53 14.47 -5.37 12.51
CA SER A 53 15.68 -6.00 13.07
C SER A 53 16.34 -5.16 14.17
N GLY A 54 15.85 -3.93 14.42
CA GLY A 54 16.33 -3.01 15.44
C GLY A 54 16.55 -3.63 16.84
N PRO A 55 15.61 -4.42 17.40
CA PRO A 55 15.77 -4.98 18.75
C PRO A 55 16.98 -5.92 18.87
N VAL A 56 17.31 -6.61 17.77
CA VAL A 56 18.36 -7.62 17.70
C VAL A 56 19.70 -6.99 17.34
N THR A 57 19.70 -6.13 16.32
CA THR A 57 20.93 -5.55 15.77
C THR A 57 21.42 -4.36 16.59
N ARG A 58 20.51 -3.63 17.25
CA ARG A 58 20.74 -2.34 17.92
C ARG A 58 21.44 -1.30 17.01
N ALA A 59 21.41 -1.53 15.70
CA ALA A 59 22.05 -0.66 14.72
C ALA A 59 21.09 0.48 14.36
N PRO A 60 21.59 1.72 14.20
CA PRO A 60 20.76 2.81 13.74
C PRO A 60 20.25 2.54 12.32
N PHE A 61 19.01 2.90 12.05
CA PHE A 61 18.43 2.82 10.73
C PHE A 61 19.08 3.87 9.81
N THR A 62 19.82 3.41 8.79
CA THR A 62 20.57 4.27 7.85
C THR A 62 20.49 3.73 6.44
N LEU A 63 20.80 4.56 5.42
CA LEU A 63 20.91 4.09 4.04
C LEU A 63 21.98 3.01 3.86
N LEU A 64 23.09 3.12 4.59
CA LEU A 64 24.13 2.09 4.57
C LEU A 64 23.58 0.77 5.11
N GLY A 65 22.84 0.81 6.22
CA GLY A 65 22.17 -0.37 6.78
C GLY A 65 21.19 -1.02 5.80
N VAL A 66 20.38 -0.21 5.10
CA VAL A 66 19.49 -0.70 4.03
C VAL A 66 20.30 -1.37 2.90
N GLY A 67 21.39 -0.75 2.46
CA GLY A 67 22.29 -1.32 1.46
C GLY A 67 22.91 -2.66 1.89
N VAL A 68 23.40 -2.74 3.12
CA VAL A 68 23.93 -3.98 3.71
C VAL A 68 22.85 -5.06 3.78
N ALA A 69 21.63 -4.73 4.22
CA ALA A 69 20.52 -5.68 4.26
C ALA A 69 20.21 -6.25 2.86
N LEU A 70 20.18 -5.41 1.83
CA LEU A 70 19.98 -5.85 0.44
C LEU A 70 21.11 -6.76 -0.05
N VAL A 71 22.36 -6.44 0.27
CA VAL A 71 23.53 -7.28 -0.07
C VAL A 71 23.47 -8.63 0.63
N LEU A 72 23.10 -8.68 1.93
CA LEU A 72 22.94 -9.93 2.68
C LEU A 72 21.82 -10.79 2.08
N VAL A 73 20.69 -10.18 1.72
CA VAL A 73 19.58 -10.87 1.05
C VAL A 73 20.00 -11.39 -0.33
N ALA A 74 20.78 -10.62 -1.11
CA ALA A 74 21.36 -11.08 -2.37
C ALA A 74 22.32 -12.26 -2.17
N ALA A 75 23.23 -12.17 -1.20
CA ALA A 75 24.23 -13.18 -0.89
C ALA A 75 23.60 -14.50 -0.43
N THR A 76 22.60 -14.45 0.44
CA THR A 76 21.89 -15.65 0.92
C THR A 76 21.19 -16.40 -0.21
N GLY A 77 20.45 -15.72 -1.09
CA GLY A 77 19.82 -16.40 -2.22
C GLY A 77 20.82 -16.84 -3.31
N TYR A 78 21.93 -16.13 -3.50
CA TYR A 78 23.03 -16.58 -4.34
C TYR A 78 23.65 -17.88 -3.81
N ALA A 79 23.95 -17.94 -2.51
CA ALA A 79 24.50 -19.11 -1.84
C ALA A 79 23.52 -20.29 -1.91
N ALA A 80 22.24 -20.07 -1.64
CA ALA A 80 21.19 -21.08 -1.77
C ALA A 80 21.11 -21.65 -3.20
N ARG A 81 21.20 -20.78 -4.22
CA ARG A 81 21.25 -21.20 -5.63
C ARG A 81 22.49 -22.05 -5.93
N ARG A 82 23.67 -21.64 -5.46
CA ARG A 82 24.93 -22.40 -5.64
C ARG A 82 24.86 -23.76 -4.96
N ALA A 83 24.40 -23.82 -3.71
CA ALA A 83 24.22 -25.07 -2.96
C ALA A 83 23.25 -26.03 -3.68
N ALA A 84 22.11 -25.52 -4.16
CA ALA A 84 21.15 -26.31 -4.93
C ALA A 84 21.74 -26.84 -6.25
N GLY A 85 22.58 -26.06 -6.93
CA GLY A 85 23.30 -26.47 -8.13
C GLY A 85 24.30 -27.61 -7.88
N LEU A 86 25.06 -27.53 -6.78
CA LEU A 86 26.01 -28.57 -6.37
C LEU A 86 25.28 -29.88 -6.01
N LEU A 87 24.17 -29.79 -5.26
CA LEU A 87 23.34 -30.95 -4.92
C LEU A 87 22.72 -31.63 -6.14
N ARG A 88 22.31 -30.86 -7.15
CA ARG A 88 21.78 -31.40 -8.42
C ARG A 88 22.86 -32.08 -9.26
N ARG A 89 24.07 -31.50 -9.34
CA ARG A 89 25.21 -32.12 -10.04
C ARG A 89 25.61 -33.48 -9.42
N ARG A 90 25.42 -33.66 -8.11
CA ARG A 90 25.66 -34.93 -7.41
C ARG A 90 24.57 -36.01 -7.63
N ARG A 91 23.38 -35.63 -8.10
CA ARG A 91 22.22 -36.54 -8.28
C ARG A 91 21.91 -36.78 -9.76
N ALA A 92 22.94 -37.00 -10.58
CA ALA A 92 22.86 -37.05 -12.04
C ALA A 92 21.62 -37.81 -12.57
N ALA A 93 20.64 -37.03 -13.03
CA ALA A 93 19.67 -37.40 -14.05
C ALA A 93 19.51 -36.17 -14.94
N PRO A 94 19.74 -36.27 -16.27
CA PRO A 94 19.49 -35.17 -17.18
C PRO A 94 17.98 -35.03 -17.37
N ASP A 95 17.39 -33.98 -16.80
CA ASP A 95 16.04 -33.57 -17.21
C ASP A 95 16.14 -32.98 -18.62
N PRO A 96 15.21 -33.34 -19.53
CA PRO A 96 15.24 -32.86 -20.91
C PRO A 96 15.04 -31.34 -20.94
N GLU A 97 15.82 -30.67 -21.79
CA GLU A 97 15.58 -29.28 -22.16
C GLU A 97 14.11 -29.10 -22.58
N PRO A 98 13.41 -28.07 -22.08
CA PRO A 98 12.11 -27.74 -22.65
C PRO A 98 12.32 -27.17 -24.06
N PRO A 99 11.46 -27.53 -25.03
CA PRO A 99 11.68 -27.28 -26.46
C PRO A 99 11.79 -25.79 -26.78
N GLY A 100 12.71 -25.45 -27.68
CA GLY A 100 12.71 -24.17 -28.36
C GLY A 100 11.49 -24.01 -29.27
N VAL A 101 10.61 -23.08 -28.93
CA VAL A 101 9.90 -22.18 -29.86
C VAL A 101 9.70 -20.85 -29.11
N ARG A 102 9.92 -19.73 -29.80
CA ARG A 102 9.81 -18.34 -29.35
C ARG A 102 8.44 -17.95 -28.76
N GLU A 103 8.05 -18.54 -27.63
CA GLU A 103 6.94 -18.03 -26.83
C GLU A 103 7.47 -16.98 -25.86
N ALA A 104 7.07 -15.73 -26.10
CA ALA A 104 7.48 -14.54 -25.38
C ALA A 104 7.57 -14.77 -23.87
N LEU A 105 8.80 -14.96 -23.38
CA LEU A 105 9.15 -14.55 -22.03
C LEU A 105 8.63 -13.11 -21.91
N THR A 106 7.83 -12.77 -20.88
CA THR A 106 7.54 -11.35 -20.58
C THR A 106 8.85 -10.59 -20.67
N ASP A 107 8.95 -9.77 -21.70
CA ASP A 107 10.12 -8.97 -21.99
C ASP A 107 10.32 -8.07 -20.76
N PRO A 108 11.48 -8.13 -20.08
CA PRO A 108 11.75 -7.23 -18.98
C PRO A 108 11.51 -5.77 -19.37
N VAL A 109 11.79 -5.39 -20.63
CA VAL A 109 11.56 -4.04 -21.14
C VAL A 109 10.07 -3.69 -21.12
N ALA A 110 9.20 -4.57 -21.62
CA ALA A 110 7.76 -4.35 -21.58
C ALA A 110 7.21 -4.25 -20.15
N VAL A 111 7.75 -5.05 -19.21
CA VAL A 111 7.41 -4.95 -17.79
C VAL A 111 7.83 -3.58 -17.24
N LEU A 112 9.06 -3.16 -17.50
CA LEU A 112 9.60 -1.88 -17.03
C LEU A 112 8.81 -0.70 -17.59
N TYR A 113 8.39 -0.73 -18.86
CA TYR A 113 7.53 0.31 -19.42
C TYR A 113 6.17 0.40 -18.73
N VAL A 114 5.53 -0.74 -18.43
CA VAL A 114 4.26 -0.73 -17.69
C VAL A 114 4.46 -0.18 -16.28
N LEU A 115 5.50 -0.62 -15.56
CA LEU A 115 5.80 -0.13 -14.22
C LEU A 115 6.16 1.35 -14.19
N LEU A 116 6.90 1.84 -15.19
CA LEU A 116 7.17 3.27 -15.36
C LEU A 116 5.86 4.03 -15.63
N GLY A 117 4.98 3.51 -16.48
CA GLY A 117 3.68 4.11 -16.74
C GLY A 117 2.79 4.20 -15.50
N THR A 118 2.72 3.15 -14.68
CA THR A 118 1.95 3.15 -13.43
C THR A 118 2.58 4.06 -12.37
N LEU A 119 3.91 4.15 -12.31
CA LEU A 119 4.62 5.09 -11.44
C LEU A 119 4.34 6.55 -11.85
N LEU A 120 4.45 6.87 -13.14
CA LEU A 120 4.16 8.20 -13.65
C LEU A 120 2.68 8.57 -13.42
N LEU A 121 1.75 7.65 -13.63
CA LEU A 121 0.34 7.86 -13.30
C LEU A 121 0.14 8.19 -11.82
N ALA A 122 0.69 7.37 -10.91
CA ALA A 122 0.57 7.60 -9.47
C ALA A 122 1.18 8.96 -9.08
N THR A 123 2.33 9.32 -9.65
CA THR A 123 2.98 10.61 -9.44
C THR A 123 2.11 11.76 -9.92
N THR A 124 1.54 11.67 -11.13
CA THR A 124 0.66 12.70 -11.70
C THR A 124 -0.62 12.86 -10.88
N VAL A 125 -1.22 11.77 -10.40
CA VAL A 125 -2.41 11.83 -9.55
C VAL A 125 -2.09 12.58 -8.24
N PHE A 126 -0.95 12.28 -7.60
CA PHE A 126 -0.53 12.99 -6.38
C PHE A 126 -0.21 14.46 -6.66
N LEU A 127 0.49 14.77 -7.74
CA LEU A 127 0.78 16.16 -8.12
C LEU A 127 -0.51 16.96 -8.35
N VAL A 128 -1.51 16.38 -9.00
CA VAL A 128 -2.82 17.05 -9.15
C VAL A 128 -3.50 17.20 -7.79
N ALA A 129 -3.50 16.14 -6.96
CA ALA A 129 -4.11 16.16 -5.64
C ALA A 129 -3.50 17.23 -4.72
N THR A 130 -2.21 17.53 -4.88
CA THR A 130 -1.49 18.53 -4.09
C THR A 130 -1.24 19.85 -4.83
N ARG A 131 -1.95 20.12 -5.95
CA ARG A 131 -1.80 21.34 -6.77
C ARG A 131 -0.36 21.64 -7.22
N GLY A 132 0.43 20.60 -7.47
CA GLY A 132 1.79 20.68 -7.97
C GLY A 132 2.87 20.71 -6.90
N ASP A 133 2.51 20.77 -5.62
CA ASP A 133 3.48 20.74 -4.52
C ASP A 133 3.34 19.48 -3.67
N LEU A 134 4.27 18.53 -3.81
CA LEU A 134 4.27 17.32 -2.97
C LEU A 134 4.55 17.58 -1.49
N SER A 135 4.85 18.82 -1.11
CA SER A 135 5.03 19.20 0.29
C SER A 135 3.74 19.57 1.02
N LEU A 136 2.61 19.64 0.29
CA LEU A 136 1.29 19.72 0.92
C LEU A 136 0.99 18.42 1.67
N PRO A 137 0.78 18.46 3.00
CA PRO A 137 0.43 17.28 3.77
C PRO A 137 -0.99 16.82 3.44
N SER A 138 -1.27 15.56 3.71
CA SER A 138 -2.66 15.12 3.79
C SER A 138 -3.36 15.84 4.94
N GLN A 139 -4.63 16.17 4.74
CA GLN A 139 -5.44 16.95 5.67
C GLN A 139 -6.20 16.05 6.66
N THR A 140 -5.62 14.90 7.00
CA THR A 140 -6.19 13.94 7.95
C THR A 140 -5.28 13.83 9.17
N PHE A 141 -5.88 13.70 10.36
CA PHE A 141 -5.12 13.72 11.61
C PHE A 141 -4.09 12.58 11.72
N ASP A 142 -4.37 11.39 11.15
CA ASP A 142 -3.46 10.24 11.13
C ASP A 142 -2.14 10.52 10.38
N SER A 143 -2.16 11.49 9.45
CA SER A 143 -0.99 11.87 8.68
C SER A 143 0.13 12.44 9.56
N LEU A 144 -0.22 13.15 10.65
CA LEU A 144 0.73 13.72 11.61
C LEU A 144 1.59 12.61 12.22
N ASN A 145 0.98 11.51 12.65
CA ASN A 145 1.70 10.41 13.28
C ASN A 145 2.70 9.76 12.32
N HIS A 146 2.28 9.48 11.08
CA HIS A 146 3.15 8.83 10.11
C HIS A 146 4.32 9.71 9.66
N GLN A 147 4.08 11.00 9.45
CA GLN A 147 5.09 11.96 9.02
C GLN A 147 6.05 12.29 10.18
N SER A 148 5.54 12.52 11.39
CA SER A 148 6.37 12.74 12.58
C SER A 148 7.25 11.51 12.89
N LEU A 149 6.71 10.30 12.79
CA LEU A 149 7.51 9.08 12.96
C LEU A 149 8.58 8.93 11.87
N ALA A 150 8.26 9.24 10.61
CA ALA A 150 9.26 9.23 9.54
C ALA A 150 10.38 10.24 9.81
N ARG A 151 10.05 11.45 10.29
CA ARG A 151 11.05 12.43 10.73
C ARG A 151 11.92 11.91 11.88
N HIS A 152 11.29 11.31 12.89
CA HIS A 152 12.00 10.74 14.04
C HIS A 152 13.01 9.66 13.63
N ILE A 153 12.65 8.79 12.66
CA ILE A 153 13.56 7.78 12.12
C ILE A 153 14.73 8.45 11.37
N VAL A 154 14.47 9.52 10.60
CA VAL A 154 15.52 10.25 9.87
C VAL A 154 16.54 10.89 10.83
N GLU A 155 16.07 11.44 11.95
CA GLU A 155 16.95 12.12 12.92
C GLU A 155 17.70 11.15 13.84
N GLY A 156 17.00 10.16 14.40
CA GLY A 156 17.54 9.28 15.43
C GLY A 156 17.91 7.87 14.96
N GLY A 157 17.51 7.45 13.76
CA GLY A 157 17.67 6.08 13.28
C GLY A 157 16.81 5.04 14.03
N ALA A 158 15.86 5.47 14.86
CA ALA A 158 15.02 4.59 15.68
C ALA A 158 13.80 4.10 14.89
N ALA A 159 13.99 3.10 14.04
CA ALA A 159 12.92 2.48 13.23
C ALA A 159 12.27 1.24 13.87
N ASP A 160 12.70 0.87 15.07
CA ASP A 160 12.23 -0.30 15.81
C ASP A 160 10.76 -0.11 16.26
N PRO A 161 9.85 -1.04 15.92
CA PRO A 161 8.43 -0.91 16.21
C PRO A 161 8.05 -1.07 17.70
N TRP A 162 8.91 -1.61 18.56
CA TRP A 162 8.69 -1.70 20.02
C TRP A 162 9.10 -0.42 20.76
N THR A 163 9.90 0.43 20.12
CA THR A 163 10.32 1.71 20.68
C THR A 163 9.78 2.90 19.89
N ALA A 164 9.03 2.64 18.82
CA ALA A 164 8.56 3.66 17.90
C ALA A 164 7.66 4.70 18.57
N ASN A 165 6.89 4.35 19.59
CA ASN A 165 6.07 5.34 20.30
C ASN A 165 6.86 6.18 21.32
N ARG A 166 8.15 5.90 21.56
CA ARG A 166 8.94 6.64 22.55
C ARG A 166 9.18 8.11 22.21
N PHE A 167 9.02 8.50 20.94
CA PHE A 167 9.04 9.92 20.57
C PHE A 167 7.74 10.64 20.94
N LEU A 168 6.64 9.91 21.10
CA LEU A 168 5.35 10.46 21.56
C LEU A 168 5.31 10.55 23.08
N ASP A 169 5.70 9.47 23.75
CA ASP A 169 5.91 9.39 25.20
C ASP A 169 7.07 8.44 25.46
N HIS A 170 8.15 8.94 26.06
CA HIS A 170 9.34 8.16 26.45
C HIS A 170 9.06 6.88 27.24
N ARG A 171 7.92 6.79 27.94
CA ARG A 171 7.50 5.60 28.69
C ARG A 171 6.72 4.59 27.86
N ASP A 172 6.21 4.99 26.69
CA ASP A 172 5.43 4.12 25.83
C ASP A 172 6.34 3.05 25.19
N THR A 173 6.01 1.80 25.50
CA THR A 173 6.67 0.59 24.96
C THR A 173 5.72 -0.24 24.12
N SER A 174 4.56 0.33 23.78
CA SER A 174 3.56 -0.30 22.95
C SER A 174 4.10 -0.49 21.53
N PHE A 175 3.73 -1.62 20.94
CA PHE A 175 4.10 -1.94 19.56
C PHE A 175 3.39 -0.99 18.58
N TYR A 176 4.15 -0.42 17.66
CA TYR A 176 3.62 0.34 16.52
C TYR A 176 4.32 -0.07 15.23
N PRO A 177 3.60 -0.51 14.16
CA PRO A 177 4.23 -0.97 12.93
C PRO A 177 4.90 0.19 12.18
N THR A 178 6.23 0.14 12.08
CA THR A 178 7.07 1.23 11.53
C THR A 178 7.38 1.10 10.04
N ALA A 179 7.05 -0.01 9.36
CA ALA A 179 7.60 -0.29 8.04
C ALA A 179 7.27 0.78 6.98
N PHE A 180 6.08 1.39 7.04
CA PHE A 180 5.76 2.51 6.16
C PHE A 180 6.66 3.73 6.43
N SER A 181 6.76 4.16 7.69
CA SER A 181 7.59 5.30 8.09
C SER A 181 9.09 5.05 7.88
N ALA A 182 9.56 3.81 8.00
CA ALA A 182 10.94 3.42 7.69
C ALA A 182 11.24 3.52 6.19
N LEU A 183 10.29 3.15 5.33
CA LEU A 183 10.41 3.36 3.89
C LEU A 183 10.37 4.86 3.54
N ALA A 184 9.48 5.62 4.18
CA ALA A 184 9.44 7.08 4.04
C ALA A 184 10.75 7.73 4.47
N ALA A 185 11.34 7.31 5.59
CA ALA A 185 12.65 7.75 6.04
C ALA A 185 13.76 7.39 5.05
N THR A 186 13.70 6.21 4.43
CA THR A 186 14.64 5.82 3.36
C THR A 186 14.54 6.77 2.18
N VAL A 187 13.33 7.15 1.77
CA VAL A 187 13.11 8.14 0.70
C VAL A 187 13.61 9.53 1.11
N CYS A 188 13.34 9.97 2.34
CA CYS A 188 13.84 11.25 2.88
C CYS A 188 15.37 11.32 2.85
N LEU A 189 16.04 10.26 3.31
CA LEU A 189 17.50 10.17 3.33
C LEU A 189 18.09 10.12 1.92
N LEU A 190 17.46 9.36 1.01
CA LEU A 190 17.92 9.20 -0.37
C LEU A 190 17.82 10.51 -1.17
N LEU A 191 16.71 11.23 -1.01
CA LEU A 191 16.38 12.41 -1.81
C LEU A 191 16.65 13.74 -1.09
N ARG A 192 17.03 13.69 0.20
CA ARG A 192 17.27 14.86 1.06
C ARG A 192 16.04 15.78 1.16
N VAL A 193 14.87 15.19 1.34
CA VAL A 193 13.57 15.88 1.46
C VAL A 193 13.03 15.77 2.88
N ASP A 194 12.07 16.64 3.22
CA ASP A 194 11.34 16.56 4.49
C ASP A 194 10.39 15.34 4.54
N ALA A 195 9.87 15.06 5.75
CA ALA A 195 9.09 13.86 6.00
C ALA A 195 7.74 13.86 5.27
N VAL A 196 7.15 15.03 5.01
CA VAL A 196 5.89 15.15 4.27
C VAL A 196 6.08 14.67 2.83
N VAL A 197 7.09 15.22 2.15
CA VAL A 197 7.43 14.82 0.79
C VAL A 197 7.83 13.34 0.74
N GLY A 198 8.64 12.86 1.69
CA GLY A 198 9.06 11.47 1.76
C GLY A 198 7.90 10.49 1.94
N CYS A 199 6.91 10.81 2.78
CA CYS A 199 5.70 10.02 2.95
C CYS A 199 4.83 10.02 1.67
N ASN A 200 4.61 11.18 1.05
CA ASN A 200 3.84 11.30 -0.19
C ASN A 200 4.49 10.50 -1.34
N LEU A 201 5.82 10.59 -1.50
CA LEU A 201 6.56 9.78 -2.47
C LEU A 201 6.49 8.28 -2.15
N THR A 202 6.50 7.90 -0.88
CA THR A 202 6.35 6.49 -0.47
C THR A 202 4.97 5.94 -0.83
N ALA A 203 3.92 6.74 -0.64
CA ALA A 203 2.57 6.42 -1.10
C ALA A 203 2.52 6.23 -2.63
N VAL A 204 3.19 7.11 -3.39
CA VAL A 204 3.35 7.00 -4.85
C VAL A 204 4.07 5.70 -5.25
N LEU A 205 5.17 5.33 -4.57
CA LEU A 205 5.91 4.09 -4.87
C LEU A 205 5.08 2.83 -4.58
N MET A 206 4.33 2.83 -3.49
CA MET A 206 3.45 1.72 -3.13
C MET A 206 2.32 1.54 -4.15
N ALA A 207 1.68 2.63 -4.55
CA ALA A 207 0.58 2.64 -5.51
C ALA A 207 1.06 2.32 -6.94
N GLY A 208 2.16 2.94 -7.37
CA GLY A 208 2.64 2.92 -8.74
C GLY A 208 3.61 1.77 -9.05
N LEU A 209 4.22 1.13 -8.05
CA LEU A 209 5.16 0.02 -8.27
C LEU A 209 4.76 -1.25 -7.53
N VAL A 210 4.61 -1.22 -6.19
CA VAL A 210 4.42 -2.45 -5.40
C VAL A 210 3.09 -3.14 -5.74
N TRP A 211 1.99 -2.40 -5.72
CA TRP A 211 0.66 -2.90 -6.06
C TRP A 211 0.56 -3.48 -7.49
N PRO A 212 0.86 -2.73 -8.57
CA PRO A 212 0.76 -3.27 -9.93
C PRO A 212 1.74 -4.43 -10.15
N SER A 213 2.95 -4.37 -9.59
CA SER A 213 3.92 -5.47 -9.65
C SER A 213 3.38 -6.77 -9.06
N ALA A 214 2.78 -6.69 -7.86
CA ALA A 214 2.20 -7.84 -7.18
C ALA A 214 1.02 -8.44 -7.98
N MET A 215 0.16 -7.60 -8.53
CA MET A 215 -0.95 -8.01 -9.40
C MET A 215 -0.47 -8.66 -10.70
N MET A 216 0.56 -8.08 -11.34
CA MET A 216 1.17 -8.63 -12.55
C MET A 216 1.86 -9.98 -12.30
N LEU A 217 2.54 -10.17 -11.15
CA LEU A 217 3.10 -11.46 -10.76
C LEU A 217 2.02 -12.53 -10.58
N LEU A 218 0.94 -12.18 -9.88
CA LEU A 218 -0.20 -13.07 -9.66
C LEU A 218 -0.88 -13.44 -10.99
N ALA A 219 -1.18 -12.46 -11.84
CA ALA A 219 -1.77 -12.67 -13.15
C ALA A 219 -0.87 -13.50 -14.06
N ARG A 220 0.45 -13.28 -14.03
CA ARG A 220 1.40 -14.10 -14.79
C ARG A 220 1.36 -15.58 -14.41
N GLN A 221 1.09 -15.89 -13.15
CA GLN A 221 0.98 -17.26 -12.68
C GLN A 221 -0.39 -17.87 -12.99
N LEU A 222 -1.47 -17.11 -12.80
CA LEU A 222 -2.85 -17.55 -13.01
C LEU A 222 -3.27 -17.60 -14.49
N LEU A 223 -2.84 -16.63 -15.27
CA LEU A 223 -3.34 -16.33 -16.62
C LEU A 223 -2.33 -16.59 -17.74
N GLY A 224 -1.07 -16.91 -17.40
CA GLY A 224 -0.03 -17.26 -18.37
C GLY A 224 1.02 -16.17 -18.59
N ARG A 225 1.90 -16.36 -19.59
CA ARG A 225 3.08 -15.50 -19.81
C ARG A 225 2.85 -14.30 -20.74
N SER A 226 1.66 -14.16 -21.31
CA SER A 226 1.37 -13.10 -22.29
C SER A 226 1.69 -11.71 -21.73
N ALA A 227 2.66 -11.03 -22.34
CA ALA A 227 3.04 -9.67 -21.95
C ALA A 227 1.86 -8.69 -22.02
N VAL A 228 0.95 -8.90 -22.97
CA VAL A 228 -0.27 -8.09 -23.14
C VAL A 228 -1.25 -8.31 -21.99
N VAL A 229 -1.50 -9.57 -21.60
CA VAL A 229 -2.41 -9.86 -20.47
C VAL A 229 -1.82 -9.35 -19.16
N VAL A 230 -0.53 -9.59 -18.93
CA VAL A 230 0.16 -9.13 -17.72
C VAL A 230 0.22 -7.60 -17.68
N GLY A 231 0.56 -6.94 -18.79
CA GLY A 231 0.58 -5.48 -18.89
C GLY A 231 -0.79 -4.86 -18.70
N ALA A 232 -1.84 -5.43 -19.31
CA ALA A 232 -3.22 -4.99 -19.11
C ALA A 232 -3.65 -5.11 -17.65
N VAL A 233 -3.27 -6.18 -16.94
CA VAL A 233 -3.52 -6.30 -15.50
C VAL A 233 -2.79 -5.20 -14.71
N GLY A 234 -1.54 -4.90 -15.03
CA GLY A 234 -0.80 -3.79 -14.41
C GLY A 234 -1.52 -2.45 -14.60
N ALA A 235 -1.92 -2.12 -15.83
CA ALA A 235 -2.64 -0.89 -16.13
C ALA A 235 -4.03 -0.83 -15.46
N LEU A 236 -4.84 -1.88 -15.60
CA LEU A 236 -6.19 -1.95 -15.03
C LEU A 236 -6.19 -2.00 -13.50
N SER A 237 -5.08 -2.39 -12.86
CA SER A 237 -4.95 -2.33 -11.41
C SER A 237 -5.01 -0.91 -10.84
N MET A 238 -4.82 0.11 -11.68
CA MET A 238 -4.87 1.52 -11.29
C MET A 238 -6.25 2.16 -11.49
N THR A 239 -7.25 1.43 -12.00
CA THR A 239 -8.52 2.04 -12.44
C THR A 239 -9.65 1.91 -11.43
N ALA A 240 -9.49 1.12 -10.38
CA ALA A 240 -10.47 0.96 -9.32
C ALA A 240 -10.22 1.97 -8.18
N TRP A 241 -11.28 2.51 -7.60
CA TRP A 241 -11.21 3.40 -6.44
C TRP A 241 -10.59 2.70 -5.21
N GLY A 242 -11.08 1.50 -4.87
CA GLY A 242 -10.69 0.81 -3.63
C GLY A 242 -9.19 0.54 -3.48
N MET A 243 -8.48 0.31 -4.59
CA MET A 243 -7.04 0.12 -4.63
C MET A 243 -6.49 0.66 -5.96
N PRO A 244 -5.45 1.52 -5.94
CA PRO A 244 -4.70 1.96 -4.75
C PRO A 244 -5.26 3.21 -4.03
N TRP A 245 -6.32 3.84 -4.53
CA TRP A 245 -6.61 5.25 -4.20
C TRP A 245 -7.33 5.48 -2.88
N ALA A 246 -8.36 4.70 -2.56
CA ALA A 246 -9.20 4.87 -1.38
C ALA A 246 -8.38 5.00 -0.06
N PRO A 247 -7.43 4.10 0.25
CA PRO A 247 -6.64 4.22 1.49
C PRO A 247 -5.55 5.31 1.44
N LEU A 248 -5.30 5.95 0.29
CA LEU A 248 -4.33 7.04 0.17
C LEU A 248 -4.91 8.42 0.46
N GLY A 249 -6.24 8.56 0.35
CA GLY A 249 -6.98 9.78 0.66
C GLY A 249 -7.49 9.77 2.09
N TRP A 250 -8.55 8.98 2.33
CA TRP A 250 -9.19 8.91 3.63
C TRP A 250 -8.31 8.27 4.70
N GLY A 251 -8.27 8.91 5.88
CA GLY A 251 -7.60 8.44 7.08
C GLY A 251 -6.10 8.18 6.90
N VAL A 252 -5.53 8.55 5.74
CA VAL A 252 -4.14 8.27 5.38
C VAL A 252 -3.74 6.85 5.78
N LEU A 253 -4.57 5.89 5.34
CA LEU A 253 -4.39 4.47 5.60
C LEU A 253 -3.19 3.91 4.80
N TRP A 254 -2.12 4.68 4.60
CA TRP A 254 -0.92 4.34 3.86
C TRP A 254 -0.29 3.01 4.32
N PRO A 255 -0.15 2.70 5.63
CA PRO A 255 0.36 1.40 6.03
C PRO A 255 -0.62 0.26 5.70
N THR A 256 -1.93 0.52 5.76
CA THR A 256 -2.94 -0.46 5.34
C THR A 256 -2.87 -0.71 3.84
N MET A 257 -2.70 0.36 3.05
CA MET A 257 -2.50 0.27 1.61
C MET A 257 -1.26 -0.57 1.29
N ALA A 258 -0.13 -0.26 1.93
CA ALA A 258 1.12 -0.98 1.75
C ALA A 258 0.96 -2.46 2.13
N ALA A 259 0.31 -2.76 3.26
CA ALA A 259 0.02 -4.13 3.67
C ALA A 259 -0.85 -4.88 2.64
N ALA A 260 -1.89 -4.22 2.15
CA ALA A 260 -2.81 -4.78 1.17
C ALA A 260 -2.16 -4.99 -0.21
N ALA A 261 -1.13 -4.19 -0.57
CA ALA A 261 -0.34 -4.39 -1.79
C ALA A 261 0.44 -5.72 -1.79
N TYR A 262 0.65 -6.36 -0.62
CA TYR A 262 1.24 -7.70 -0.52
C TYR A 262 0.22 -8.85 -0.60
N VAL A 263 -1.09 -8.57 -0.50
CA VAL A 263 -2.15 -9.62 -0.61
C VAL A 263 -2.03 -10.42 -1.92
N PRO A 264 -1.77 -9.81 -3.10
CA PRO A 264 -1.55 -10.58 -4.33
C PRO A 264 -0.30 -11.48 -4.28
N VAL A 265 0.73 -11.12 -3.50
CA VAL A 265 1.93 -11.95 -3.29
C VAL A 265 1.60 -13.16 -2.43
N VAL A 266 0.83 -12.97 -1.36
CA VAL A 266 0.34 -14.07 -0.51
C VAL A 266 -0.50 -15.05 -1.32
N LEU A 267 -1.42 -14.51 -2.13
CA LEU A 267 -2.31 -15.28 -2.98
C LEU A 267 -1.54 -16.01 -4.09
N LEU A 268 -0.50 -15.39 -4.66
CA LEU A 268 0.41 -16.02 -5.60
C LEU A 268 1.08 -17.25 -4.98
N GLY A 269 1.55 -17.13 -3.73
CA GLY A 269 2.12 -18.25 -2.99
C GLY A 269 1.12 -19.39 -2.82
N LEU A 270 -0.10 -19.09 -2.40
CA LEU A 270 -1.15 -20.09 -2.20
C LEU A 270 -1.49 -20.81 -3.51
N VAL A 271 -1.67 -20.05 -4.59
CA VAL A 271 -1.93 -20.58 -5.95
C VAL A 271 -0.80 -21.53 -6.41
N LEU A 272 0.46 -21.21 -6.10
CA LEU A 272 1.62 -22.06 -6.41
C LEU A 272 1.66 -23.35 -5.58
N VAL A 273 1.28 -23.30 -4.30
CA VAL A 273 1.17 -24.48 -3.43
C VAL A 273 0.08 -25.42 -3.94
N LEU A 274 -1.09 -24.86 -4.22
CA LEU A 274 -2.28 -25.60 -4.64
C LEU A 274 -2.23 -26.06 -6.10
N GLY A 275 -1.29 -25.54 -6.90
CA GLY A 275 -1.18 -25.84 -8.33
C GLY A 275 -2.33 -25.27 -9.15
N ILE A 276 -2.85 -24.12 -8.76
CA ILE A 276 -3.90 -23.40 -9.47
C ILE A 276 -3.25 -22.57 -10.60
N GLY A 277 -3.85 -22.57 -11.79
CA GLY A 277 -3.35 -21.84 -12.97
C GLY A 277 -2.69 -22.75 -14.01
N GLU A 278 -1.85 -22.16 -14.87
CA GLU A 278 -1.29 -22.84 -16.05
C GLU A 278 0.00 -23.61 -15.78
N ARG A 279 0.59 -23.48 -14.57
CA ARG A 279 1.89 -24.10 -14.26
C ARG A 279 1.79 -25.18 -13.21
N ARG A 280 2.77 -26.09 -13.26
CA ARG A 280 2.98 -27.13 -12.23
C ARG A 280 3.12 -26.49 -10.85
N PRO A 281 2.62 -27.16 -9.79
CA PRO A 281 2.77 -26.69 -8.42
C PRO A 281 4.24 -26.52 -8.05
N ARG A 282 4.54 -25.48 -7.28
CA ARG A 282 5.88 -25.18 -6.76
C ARG A 282 5.78 -24.97 -5.25
N ARG A 283 5.50 -26.04 -4.52
CA ARG A 283 5.09 -25.98 -3.11
C ARG A 283 6.07 -25.20 -2.23
N ALA A 284 7.37 -25.50 -2.29
CA ALA A 284 8.37 -24.79 -1.47
C ALA A 284 8.41 -23.28 -1.74
N LEU A 285 8.45 -22.87 -3.02
CA LEU A 285 8.41 -21.46 -3.40
C LEU A 285 7.07 -20.82 -3.02
N GLY A 286 5.97 -21.52 -3.23
CA GLY A 286 4.63 -21.05 -2.90
C GLY A 286 4.48 -20.80 -1.40
N SER A 287 4.89 -21.76 -0.57
CA SER A 287 4.90 -21.62 0.89
C SER A 287 5.77 -20.45 1.34
N ALA A 288 6.98 -20.31 0.77
CA ALA A 288 7.85 -19.18 1.08
C ALA A 288 7.20 -17.83 0.72
N LEU A 289 6.59 -17.71 -0.46
CA LEU A 289 5.91 -16.48 -0.89
C LEU A 289 4.66 -16.17 -0.06
N THR A 290 3.89 -17.18 0.33
CA THR A 290 2.73 -17.00 1.23
C THR A 290 3.19 -16.48 2.58
N VAL A 291 4.16 -17.15 3.22
CA VAL A 291 4.65 -16.76 4.55
C VAL A 291 5.36 -15.40 4.51
N LEU A 292 6.30 -15.20 3.59
CA LEU A 292 7.05 -13.94 3.50
C LEU A 292 6.14 -12.77 3.11
N GLY A 293 5.21 -12.96 2.17
CA GLY A 293 4.25 -11.93 1.81
C GLY A 293 3.34 -11.55 2.98
N ALA A 294 2.92 -12.54 3.76
CA ALA A 294 2.09 -12.34 4.96
C ALA A 294 2.87 -11.60 6.06
N VAL A 295 4.11 -12.03 6.34
CA VAL A 295 5.00 -11.38 7.32
C VAL A 295 5.29 -9.93 6.93
N VAL A 296 5.70 -9.69 5.68
CA VAL A 296 6.00 -8.32 5.20
C VAL A 296 4.72 -7.47 5.22
N GLY A 297 3.59 -7.99 4.76
CA GLY A 297 2.30 -7.31 4.85
C GLY A 297 1.98 -6.89 6.28
N SER A 298 2.16 -7.79 7.24
CA SER A 298 1.96 -7.51 8.68
C SER A 298 2.93 -6.47 9.25
N MET A 299 4.17 -6.41 8.76
CA MET A 299 5.14 -5.38 9.16
C MET A 299 4.70 -3.97 8.77
N TYR A 300 4.00 -3.82 7.64
CA TYR A 300 3.35 -2.56 7.26
C TYR A 300 2.12 -2.30 8.11
N HIS A 301 1.25 -3.30 8.24
CA HIS A 301 0.14 -3.25 9.18
C HIS A 301 -0.38 -4.67 9.40
N PRO A 302 -0.65 -5.12 10.63
CA PRO A 302 -1.21 -6.46 10.90
C PRO A 302 -2.54 -6.73 10.18
N ARG A 303 -3.25 -5.67 9.72
CA ARG A 303 -4.48 -5.76 8.92
C ARG A 303 -4.25 -6.39 7.54
N GLY A 304 -3.01 -6.48 7.05
CA GLY A 304 -2.71 -7.21 5.81
C GLY A 304 -3.20 -8.67 5.83
N LEU A 305 -3.11 -9.34 6.99
CA LEU A 305 -3.62 -10.71 7.17
C LEU A 305 -5.14 -10.75 7.13
N VAL A 306 -5.78 -9.81 7.84
CA VAL A 306 -7.24 -9.64 7.87
C VAL A 306 -7.79 -9.46 6.45
N LEU A 307 -7.11 -8.69 5.60
CA LEU A 307 -7.48 -8.47 4.21
C LEU A 307 -7.24 -9.69 3.31
N ALA A 308 -6.20 -10.47 3.58
CA ALA A 308 -5.92 -11.70 2.84
C ALA A 308 -6.88 -12.85 3.21
N ALA A 309 -7.33 -12.92 4.47
CA ALA A 309 -8.02 -14.08 5.02
C ALA A 309 -9.28 -14.52 4.22
N PRO A 310 -10.22 -13.63 3.83
CA PRO A 310 -11.37 -14.04 3.02
C PRO A 310 -10.96 -14.65 1.68
N LEU A 311 -9.91 -14.11 1.04
CA LEU A 311 -9.39 -14.62 -0.23
C LEU A 311 -8.73 -16.00 -0.06
N LEU A 312 -7.91 -16.17 0.98
CA LEU A 312 -7.25 -17.45 1.27
C LEU A 312 -8.29 -18.54 1.58
N LEU A 313 -9.31 -18.20 2.37
CA LEU A 313 -10.42 -19.08 2.70
C LEU A 313 -11.17 -19.52 1.44
N VAL A 314 -11.59 -18.57 0.59
CA VAL A 314 -12.35 -18.87 -0.64
C VAL A 314 -11.50 -19.71 -1.61
N VAL A 315 -10.25 -19.34 -1.85
CA VAL A 315 -9.37 -20.09 -2.78
C VAL A 315 -9.09 -21.49 -2.26
N GLY A 316 -8.75 -21.63 -0.98
CA GLY A 316 -8.51 -22.92 -0.35
C GLY A 316 -9.75 -23.81 -0.35
N PHE A 317 -10.91 -23.27 0.01
CA PHE A 317 -12.18 -24.00 0.05
C PHE A 317 -12.62 -24.45 -1.36
N CYS A 318 -12.61 -23.55 -2.34
CA CYS A 318 -12.94 -23.91 -3.73
C CYS A 318 -11.98 -24.98 -4.28
N TRP A 319 -10.70 -24.93 -3.92
CA TRP A 319 -9.74 -25.96 -4.31
C TRP A 319 -10.03 -27.30 -3.63
N LEU A 320 -10.32 -27.31 -2.33
CA LEU A 320 -10.68 -28.52 -1.58
C LEU A 320 -11.92 -29.19 -2.17
N VAL A 321 -12.98 -28.41 -2.43
CA VAL A 321 -14.21 -28.91 -3.06
C VAL A 321 -13.90 -29.57 -4.41
N ARG A 322 -13.17 -28.88 -5.29
CA ARG A 322 -12.81 -29.44 -6.61
C ARG A 322 -11.98 -30.71 -6.51
N ARG A 323 -10.99 -30.73 -5.62
CA ARG A 323 -10.15 -31.90 -5.39
C ARG A 323 -10.98 -33.05 -4.85
N GLY A 324 -11.87 -32.77 -3.90
CA GLY A 324 -12.78 -33.74 -3.32
C GLY A 324 -13.73 -34.34 -4.37
N LEU A 325 -14.35 -33.50 -5.20
CA LEU A 325 -15.18 -33.95 -6.33
C LEU A 325 -14.39 -34.80 -7.33
N ARG A 326 -13.17 -34.39 -7.69
CA ARG A 326 -12.31 -35.13 -8.63
C ARG A 326 -11.88 -36.50 -8.11
N HIS A 327 -11.62 -36.61 -6.81
CA HIS A 327 -11.15 -37.84 -6.17
C HIS A 327 -12.25 -38.59 -5.39
N ARG A 328 -13.52 -38.20 -5.56
CA ARG A 328 -14.68 -38.76 -4.84
C ARG A 328 -14.47 -38.84 -3.32
N ALA A 329 -13.86 -37.80 -2.75
CA ALA A 329 -13.65 -37.70 -1.32
C ALA A 329 -14.99 -37.61 -0.58
N ARG A 330 -15.04 -38.13 0.65
CA ARG A 330 -16.25 -38.06 1.48
C ARG A 330 -16.56 -36.60 1.86
N PRO A 331 -17.84 -36.17 1.86
CA PRO A 331 -18.21 -34.78 2.11
C PRO A 331 -17.69 -34.23 3.44
N TRP A 332 -17.62 -35.06 4.49
CA TRP A 332 -17.08 -34.66 5.79
C TRP A 332 -15.60 -34.26 5.75
N SER A 333 -14.80 -34.83 4.84
CA SER A 333 -13.37 -34.49 4.72
C SER A 333 -13.16 -33.10 4.07
N ILE A 334 -14.07 -32.72 3.18
CA ILE A 334 -14.12 -31.38 2.58
C ILE A 334 -14.59 -30.38 3.64
N ALA A 335 -15.62 -30.74 4.43
CA ALA A 335 -16.12 -29.93 5.53
C ALA A 335 -15.04 -29.70 6.60
N LEU A 336 -14.29 -30.75 7.00
CA LEU A 336 -13.18 -30.64 7.94
C LEU A 336 -12.04 -29.76 7.39
N GLY A 337 -11.66 -29.94 6.12
CA GLY A 337 -10.66 -29.07 5.49
C GLY A 337 -11.12 -27.61 5.42
N GLY A 338 -12.40 -27.37 5.13
CA GLY A 338 -13.01 -26.04 5.18
C GLY A 338 -13.02 -25.46 6.59
N LEU A 339 -13.33 -26.27 7.60
CA LEU A 339 -13.29 -25.87 9.02
C LEU A 339 -11.88 -25.49 9.47
N LEU A 340 -10.85 -26.25 9.07
CA LEU A 340 -9.45 -25.93 9.39
C LEU A 340 -8.99 -24.63 8.69
N LEU A 341 -9.42 -24.39 7.45
CA LEU A 341 -9.15 -23.11 6.76
C LEU A 341 -9.88 -21.96 7.45
N ALA A 342 -11.13 -22.16 7.87
CA ALA A 342 -11.88 -21.16 8.61
C ALA A 342 -11.25 -20.89 9.98
N ALA A 343 -10.81 -21.92 10.69
CA ALA A 343 -10.15 -21.81 11.98
C ALA A 343 -8.79 -21.10 11.88
N THR A 344 -8.01 -21.36 10.84
CA THR A 344 -6.73 -20.64 10.60
C THR A 344 -6.98 -19.18 10.24
N SER A 345 -7.95 -18.89 9.37
CA SER A 345 -8.35 -17.51 9.06
C SER A 345 -8.89 -16.78 10.30
N LEU A 346 -9.67 -17.46 11.15
CA LEU A 346 -10.17 -16.91 12.40
C LEU A 346 -9.04 -16.70 13.43
N TRP A 347 -8.08 -17.63 13.51
CA TRP A 347 -6.90 -17.48 14.34
C TRP A 347 -6.07 -16.27 13.91
N ASP A 348 -5.89 -16.03 12.60
CA ASP A 348 -5.22 -14.82 12.10
C ASP A 348 -5.94 -13.55 12.56
N LEU A 349 -7.28 -13.53 12.51
CA LEU A 349 -8.10 -12.41 13.01
C LEU A 349 -7.91 -12.20 14.52
N VAL A 350 -7.91 -13.28 15.31
CA VAL A 350 -7.75 -13.22 16.78
C VAL A 350 -6.31 -12.85 17.16
N ALA A 351 -5.31 -13.41 16.49
CA ALA A 351 -3.90 -13.10 16.70
C ALA A 351 -3.63 -11.62 16.39
N VAL A 352 -4.20 -11.07 15.33
CA VAL A 352 -4.12 -9.62 15.04
C VAL A 352 -4.79 -8.79 16.13
N ALA A 353 -5.98 -9.18 16.60
CA ALA A 353 -6.69 -8.46 17.65
C ALA A 353 -5.95 -8.49 19.01
N THR A 354 -5.25 -9.58 19.32
CA THR A 354 -4.57 -9.80 20.61
C THR A 354 -3.11 -9.33 20.62
N LEU A 355 -2.34 -9.58 19.55
CA LEU A 355 -0.92 -9.22 19.48
C LEU A 355 -0.67 -7.75 19.19
N ALA A 356 -1.60 -7.05 18.52
CA ALA A 356 -1.44 -5.63 18.25
C ALA A 356 -1.83 -4.75 19.46
N GLY A 357 -2.05 -5.33 20.64
CA GLY A 357 -2.41 -4.60 21.85
C GLY A 357 -3.66 -3.73 21.67
N VAL A 358 -4.52 -4.10 20.72
CA VAL A 358 -5.67 -3.29 20.34
C VAL A 358 -6.63 -3.34 21.51
N ASP A 359 -6.67 -2.25 22.27
CA ASP A 359 -7.71 -2.03 23.26
C ASP A 359 -9.04 -2.40 22.61
N HIS A 360 -9.84 -3.24 23.28
CA HIS A 360 -11.14 -3.68 22.78
C HIS A 360 -12.03 -2.48 22.41
N ARG A 361 -11.74 -1.29 22.98
CA ARG A 361 -12.35 0.01 22.65
C ARG A 361 -11.97 0.56 21.27
N VAL A 362 -10.76 0.30 20.78
CA VAL A 362 -10.30 0.72 19.44
C VAL A 362 -10.94 -0.14 18.34
N LEU A 363 -11.25 -1.42 18.62
CA LEU A 363 -12.07 -2.27 17.74
C LEU A 363 -13.57 -1.88 17.74
N ALA A 364 -13.98 -0.97 18.63
CA ALA A 364 -15.36 -0.49 18.79
C ALA A 364 -15.61 0.89 18.14
N VAL A 365 -14.67 1.41 17.34
CA VAL A 365 -14.91 2.64 16.58
C VAL A 365 -15.87 2.35 15.43
N ASP A 366 -17.13 2.72 15.60
CA ASP A 366 -18.17 2.59 14.57
C ASP A 366 -18.14 3.79 13.62
N TRP A 367 -17.51 3.60 12.46
CA TRP A 367 -17.56 4.60 11.38
C TRP A 367 -19.00 4.72 10.84
N PRO A 368 -19.44 5.88 10.32
CA PRO A 368 -20.80 6.07 9.83
C PRO A 368 -21.09 5.28 8.54
N VAL A 369 -22.36 4.89 8.36
CA VAL A 369 -22.88 4.36 7.09
C VAL A 369 -22.75 5.45 6.03
N ARG A 370 -22.21 5.11 4.86
CA ARG A 370 -21.92 6.09 3.80
C ARG A 370 -22.84 5.99 2.60
N GLU A 371 -23.36 4.80 2.31
CA GLU A 371 -24.15 4.53 1.11
C GLU A 371 -25.30 3.60 1.43
N ASP A 372 -26.40 3.71 0.69
CA ASP A 372 -27.44 2.69 0.68
C ASP A 372 -26.94 1.39 0.02
N VAL A 373 -27.58 0.26 0.35
CA VAL A 373 -27.15 -1.07 -0.11
C VAL A 373 -27.07 -1.17 -1.65
N PRO A 374 -28.08 -0.75 -2.44
CA PRO A 374 -27.98 -0.74 -3.90
C PRO A 374 -26.78 0.03 -4.45
N THR A 375 -26.56 1.26 -3.96
CA THR A 375 -25.42 2.07 -4.37
C THR A 375 -24.10 1.39 -4.01
N ALA A 376 -23.98 0.81 -2.81
CA ALA A 376 -22.77 0.11 -2.40
C ALA A 376 -22.47 -1.12 -3.28
N VAL A 377 -23.49 -1.91 -3.66
CA VAL A 377 -23.33 -3.07 -4.55
C VAL A 377 -22.85 -2.63 -5.94
N VAL A 378 -23.47 -1.60 -6.52
CA VAL A 378 -23.07 -1.08 -7.83
C VAL A 378 -21.65 -0.52 -7.78
N SER A 379 -21.32 0.26 -6.74
CA SER A 379 -19.99 0.82 -6.56
C SER A 379 -18.93 -0.28 -6.45
N ALA A 380 -19.18 -1.30 -5.62
CA ALA A 380 -18.27 -2.42 -5.43
C ALA A 380 -18.03 -3.22 -6.73
N LEU A 381 -19.08 -3.47 -7.52
CA LEU A 381 -18.99 -4.23 -8.77
C LEU A 381 -18.37 -3.44 -9.92
N THR A 382 -18.48 -2.11 -9.90
CA THR A 382 -17.97 -1.23 -10.95
C THR A 382 -16.60 -0.61 -10.62
N GLY A 383 -16.06 -0.94 -9.45
CA GLY A 383 -14.76 -0.44 -8.99
C GLY A 383 -14.78 1.04 -8.60
N SER A 384 -15.94 1.60 -8.24
CA SER A 384 -16.08 2.93 -7.65
C SER A 384 -16.37 2.84 -6.14
N GLY A 385 -16.72 3.97 -5.52
CA GLY A 385 -17.09 4.12 -4.11
C GLY A 385 -16.90 5.56 -3.66
N ASP A 386 -17.49 5.95 -2.53
CA ASP A 386 -17.49 7.36 -2.05
C ASP A 386 -18.01 8.32 -3.14
N HIS A 387 -19.07 7.91 -3.84
CA HIS A 387 -19.71 8.63 -4.94
C HIS A 387 -18.80 8.96 -6.14
N THR A 388 -17.68 8.25 -6.29
CA THR A 388 -16.80 8.37 -7.46
C THR A 388 -17.39 7.73 -8.72
N VAL A 389 -16.90 8.14 -9.89
CA VAL A 389 -17.39 7.63 -11.18
C VAL A 389 -17.00 6.15 -11.41
N PRO A 390 -17.92 5.30 -11.92
CA PRO A 390 -17.65 3.90 -12.25
C PRO A 390 -16.48 3.69 -13.23
N SER A 391 -15.65 2.65 -13.00
CA SER A 391 -14.62 2.24 -13.95
C SER A 391 -15.22 1.35 -15.04
N VAL A 392 -15.80 1.98 -16.07
CA VAL A 392 -16.57 1.30 -17.12
C VAL A 392 -15.75 0.21 -17.82
N VAL A 393 -14.53 0.51 -18.26
CA VAL A 393 -13.72 -0.47 -19.01
C VAL A 393 -13.30 -1.66 -18.15
N LEU A 394 -12.90 -1.41 -16.89
CA LEU A 394 -12.61 -2.47 -15.92
C LEU A 394 -13.84 -3.36 -15.73
N THR A 395 -15.01 -2.76 -15.52
CA THR A 395 -16.28 -3.45 -15.30
C THR A 395 -16.64 -4.34 -16.49
N LEU A 396 -16.57 -3.82 -17.72
CA LEU A 396 -16.90 -4.59 -18.92
C LEU A 396 -15.95 -5.77 -19.13
N LEU A 397 -14.64 -5.56 -18.96
CA LEU A 397 -13.65 -6.63 -19.07
C LEU A 397 -13.81 -7.67 -17.95
N ALA A 398 -14.10 -7.22 -16.72
CA ALA A 398 -14.36 -8.09 -15.58
C ALA A 398 -15.63 -8.92 -15.79
N ALA A 399 -16.69 -8.35 -16.37
CA ALA A 399 -17.91 -9.08 -16.74
C ALA A 399 -17.63 -10.17 -17.79
N VAL A 400 -16.85 -9.86 -18.84
CA VAL A 400 -16.40 -10.89 -19.81
C VAL A 400 -15.58 -11.97 -19.11
N GLY A 401 -14.70 -11.57 -18.19
CA GLY A 401 -13.91 -12.47 -17.36
C GLY A 401 -14.76 -13.37 -16.47
N LEU A 402 -15.81 -12.83 -15.86
CA LEU A 402 -16.75 -13.52 -14.99
C LEU A 402 -17.48 -14.61 -15.75
N VAL A 403 -18.00 -14.29 -16.95
CA VAL A 403 -18.64 -15.23 -17.88
C VAL A 403 -17.71 -16.40 -18.24
N VAL A 404 -16.40 -16.15 -18.39
CA VAL A 404 -15.40 -17.20 -18.63
C VAL A 404 -15.08 -17.98 -17.35
N ALA A 405 -14.98 -17.30 -16.21
CA ALA A 405 -14.58 -17.90 -14.94
C ALA A 405 -15.65 -18.85 -14.38
N VAL A 406 -16.95 -18.49 -14.49
CA VAL A 406 -18.06 -19.36 -14.06
C VAL A 406 -18.11 -20.67 -14.85
N ARG A 407 -17.67 -20.66 -16.11
CA ARG A 407 -17.60 -21.85 -16.98
C ARG A 407 -16.28 -22.61 -16.85
N SER A 408 -15.34 -22.11 -16.04
CA SER A 408 -14.03 -22.72 -15.89
C SER A 408 -13.87 -23.28 -14.47
N PRO A 409 -13.85 -24.61 -14.31
CA PRO A 409 -13.59 -25.25 -13.03
C PRO A 409 -12.22 -24.92 -12.44
N ARG A 410 -11.30 -24.26 -13.16
CA ARG A 410 -10.04 -23.77 -12.60
C ARG A 410 -10.18 -22.36 -12.02
N LEU A 411 -11.08 -21.54 -12.57
CA LEU A 411 -11.24 -20.12 -12.23
C LEU A 411 -12.50 -19.80 -11.43
N ALA A 412 -13.42 -20.75 -11.23
CA ALA A 412 -14.66 -20.55 -10.46
C ALA A 412 -14.48 -20.14 -8.97
N TRP A 413 -13.25 -19.95 -8.47
CA TRP A 413 -13.03 -19.30 -7.17
C TRP A 413 -13.14 -17.78 -7.29
N LEU A 414 -12.87 -17.20 -8.47
CA LEU A 414 -12.98 -15.76 -8.72
C LEU A 414 -14.41 -15.23 -8.56
N PRO A 415 -15.46 -15.87 -9.15
CA PRO A 415 -16.84 -15.46 -8.91
C PRO A 415 -17.25 -15.55 -7.42
N VAL A 416 -16.85 -16.62 -6.73
CA VAL A 416 -17.15 -16.81 -5.29
C VAL A 416 -16.45 -15.74 -4.46
N ALA A 417 -15.17 -15.46 -4.75
CA ALA A 417 -14.41 -14.42 -4.06
C ALA A 417 -15.03 -13.04 -4.30
N LEU A 418 -15.49 -12.75 -5.53
CA LEU A 418 -16.17 -11.50 -5.84
C LEU A 418 -17.42 -11.32 -4.98
N VAL A 419 -18.27 -12.34 -4.87
CA VAL A 419 -19.49 -12.29 -4.05
C VAL A 419 -19.17 -12.05 -2.58
N VAL A 420 -18.20 -12.79 -2.03
CA VAL A 420 -17.80 -12.65 -0.61
C VAL A 420 -17.24 -11.26 -0.32
N LEU A 421 -16.36 -10.74 -1.18
CA LEU A 421 -15.75 -9.43 -0.97
C LEU A 421 -16.73 -8.26 -1.20
N VAL A 422 -17.63 -8.38 -2.18
CA VAL A 422 -18.72 -7.40 -2.37
C VAL A 422 -19.65 -7.41 -1.17
N ALA A 423 -20.02 -8.58 -0.63
CA ALA A 423 -20.84 -8.66 0.57
C ALA A 423 -20.14 -8.01 1.78
N LEU A 424 -18.83 -8.23 1.95
CA LEU A 424 -18.04 -7.59 3.01
C LEU A 424 -18.02 -6.06 2.85
N ASP A 425 -17.72 -5.56 1.64
CA ASP A 425 -17.69 -4.13 1.35
C ASP A 425 -19.06 -3.47 1.60
N VAL A 426 -20.14 -4.07 1.08
CA VAL A 426 -21.52 -3.59 1.29
C VAL A 426 -21.91 -3.60 2.77
N THR A 427 -21.51 -4.61 3.52
CA THR A 427 -21.78 -4.67 4.97
C THR A 427 -21.11 -3.49 5.68
N THR A 428 -19.83 -3.23 5.39
CA THR A 428 -19.13 -2.07 5.98
C THR A 428 -19.68 -0.72 5.51
N ALA A 429 -20.14 -0.63 4.25
CA ALA A 429 -20.62 0.60 3.63
C ALA A 429 -22.03 0.99 4.09
N SER A 430 -22.91 0.01 4.31
CA SER A 430 -24.37 0.21 4.30
C SER A 430 -25.14 -0.42 5.46
N VAL A 431 -24.56 -1.35 6.21
CA VAL A 431 -25.30 -2.15 7.21
C VAL A 431 -24.82 -1.80 8.63
N ARG A 432 -25.77 -1.59 9.55
CA ARG A 432 -25.50 -1.43 10.99
C ARG A 432 -26.49 -2.25 11.80
N THR A 433 -26.01 -3.40 12.26
CA THR A 433 -26.65 -4.32 13.19
C THR A 433 -25.58 -4.86 14.14
N SER A 434 -25.97 -5.38 15.31
CA SER A 434 -25.03 -5.97 16.27
C SER A 434 -24.11 -7.03 15.63
N TRP A 435 -24.69 -7.96 14.87
CA TRP A 435 -23.92 -9.00 14.17
C TRP A 435 -22.97 -8.45 13.09
N SER A 436 -23.38 -7.39 12.38
CA SER A 436 -22.54 -6.79 11.34
C SER A 436 -21.34 -6.07 11.93
N GLY A 437 -21.51 -5.42 13.09
CA GLY A 437 -20.41 -4.81 13.85
C GLY A 437 -19.40 -5.86 14.30
N ASP A 438 -19.86 -6.97 14.87
CA ASP A 438 -18.99 -8.07 15.30
C ASP A 438 -18.17 -8.68 14.15
N LEU A 439 -18.79 -8.80 12.97
CA LEU A 439 -18.11 -9.30 11.78
C LEU A 439 -17.12 -8.26 11.22
N THR A 440 -17.51 -6.99 11.17
CA THR A 440 -16.77 -5.96 10.45
C THR A 440 -15.79 -5.16 11.32
N ARG A 441 -15.78 -5.36 12.64
CA ARG A 441 -14.84 -4.72 13.59
C ARG A 441 -13.36 -4.93 13.24
N TYR A 442 -13.02 -6.05 12.60
CA TYR A 442 -11.64 -6.29 12.12
C TYR A 442 -11.21 -5.32 11.01
N TRP A 443 -12.19 -4.68 10.36
CA TRP A 443 -12.05 -3.58 9.41
C TRP A 443 -12.57 -2.25 10.00
N TYR A 444 -12.72 -2.15 11.32
CA TYR A 444 -13.29 -0.97 12.01
C TYR A 444 -14.69 -0.61 11.50
N SER A 445 -15.46 -1.55 10.97
CA SER A 445 -16.74 -1.23 10.30
C SER A 445 -16.59 -0.14 9.20
N ASP A 446 -15.38 0.02 8.64
CA ASP A 446 -15.03 1.10 7.72
C ASP A 446 -14.76 0.58 6.31
N ARG A 447 -15.56 1.09 5.37
CA ARG A 447 -15.48 0.74 3.96
C ARG A 447 -14.08 0.97 3.35
N TYR A 448 -13.39 2.04 3.74
CA TYR A 448 -12.07 2.36 3.16
C TYR A 448 -11.02 1.26 3.42
N ARG A 449 -11.25 0.42 4.43
CA ARG A 449 -10.39 -0.73 4.76
C ARG A 449 -10.82 -1.97 3.98
N SER A 450 -12.11 -2.31 3.96
CA SER A 450 -12.63 -3.52 3.29
C SER A 450 -12.61 -3.42 1.76
N ALA A 451 -12.90 -2.24 1.19
CA ALA A 451 -12.93 -2.01 -0.26
C ALA A 451 -11.59 -2.31 -0.96
N THR A 452 -10.48 -2.32 -0.23
CA THR A 452 -9.15 -2.60 -0.77
C THR A 452 -9.00 -4.02 -1.33
N ALA A 453 -9.82 -4.98 -0.88
CA ALA A 453 -9.74 -6.37 -1.32
C ALA A 453 -10.44 -6.62 -2.66
N THR A 454 -11.57 -5.95 -2.93
CA THR A 454 -12.42 -6.19 -4.12
C THR A 454 -11.66 -5.99 -5.45
N PRO A 455 -10.81 -4.96 -5.63
CA PRO A 455 -10.01 -4.75 -6.83
C PRO A 455 -9.10 -5.92 -7.19
N VAL A 456 -8.60 -6.70 -6.22
CA VAL A 456 -7.79 -7.89 -6.49
C VAL A 456 -8.56 -8.85 -7.40
N VAL A 457 -9.83 -9.10 -7.12
CA VAL A 457 -10.65 -10.05 -7.89
C VAL A 457 -11.15 -9.42 -9.20
N LEU A 458 -11.60 -8.17 -9.18
CA LEU A 458 -12.08 -7.46 -10.38
C LEU A 458 -11.00 -7.38 -11.46
N VAL A 459 -9.78 -7.00 -11.09
CA VAL A 459 -8.66 -6.87 -12.03
C VAL A 459 -8.23 -8.23 -12.57
N LEU A 460 -8.25 -9.29 -11.75
CA LEU A 460 -7.97 -10.65 -12.23
C LEU A 460 -9.05 -11.14 -13.21
N LEU A 461 -10.32 -10.87 -12.93
CA LEU A 461 -11.43 -11.15 -13.86
C LEU A 461 -11.24 -10.36 -15.15
N ALA A 462 -10.90 -9.08 -15.09
CA ALA A 462 -10.60 -8.27 -16.27
C ALA A 462 -9.45 -8.86 -17.09
N GLY A 463 -8.38 -9.32 -16.43
CA GLY A 463 -7.29 -10.07 -17.07
C GLY A 463 -7.75 -11.37 -17.76
N VAL A 464 -8.68 -12.12 -17.15
CA VAL A 464 -9.34 -13.28 -17.79
C VAL A 464 -10.10 -12.85 -19.03
N GLY A 465 -10.84 -11.73 -18.96
CA GLY A 465 -11.56 -11.13 -20.08
C GLY A 465 -10.63 -10.78 -21.24
N VAL A 466 -9.57 -10.01 -20.96
CA VAL A 466 -8.52 -9.65 -21.92
C VAL A 466 -7.91 -10.90 -22.57
N ARG A 467 -7.53 -11.90 -21.78
CA ARG A 467 -6.98 -13.16 -22.29
C ARG A 467 -7.95 -13.87 -23.22
N SER A 468 -9.24 -13.88 -22.90
CA SER A 468 -10.28 -14.48 -23.73
C SER A 468 -10.41 -13.78 -25.08
N LEU A 469 -10.38 -12.44 -25.09
CA LEU A 469 -10.42 -11.63 -26.31
C LEU A 469 -9.19 -11.87 -27.19
N VAL A 470 -7.98 -11.82 -26.61
CA VAL A 470 -6.72 -12.09 -27.33
C VAL A 470 -6.72 -13.49 -27.95
N ARG A 471 -7.17 -14.51 -27.20
CA ARG A 471 -7.21 -15.89 -27.70
C ARG A 471 -8.23 -16.08 -28.82
N ARG A 472 -9.39 -15.41 -28.76
CA ARG A 472 -10.42 -15.51 -29.81
C ARG A 472 -9.97 -14.89 -31.14
N ALA A 473 -9.17 -13.84 -31.08
CA ALA A 473 -8.70 -13.15 -32.26
C ALA A 473 -7.37 -13.69 -32.82
N SER A 474 -6.66 -14.53 -32.05
CA SER A 474 -5.53 -15.31 -32.53
C SER A 474 -6.06 -16.50 -33.37
N PRO A 475 -5.57 -16.73 -34.60
CA PRO A 475 -6.04 -17.85 -35.41
C PRO A 475 -5.81 -19.17 -34.65
N ARG A 476 -6.87 -19.97 -34.51
CA ARG A 476 -6.86 -21.30 -33.88
C ARG A 476 -5.75 -22.14 -34.53
N THR A 477 -4.60 -22.30 -33.88
CA THR A 477 -3.85 -23.54 -34.05
C THR A 477 -4.73 -24.63 -33.47
N ALA A 478 -5.01 -25.66 -34.28
CA ALA A 478 -5.97 -26.71 -33.97
C ALA A 478 -5.84 -27.24 -32.53
N PRO A 479 -6.95 -27.70 -31.91
CA PRO A 479 -6.90 -28.24 -30.55
C PRO A 479 -5.87 -29.38 -30.52
N GLU A 480 -4.91 -29.29 -29.60
CA GLU A 480 -4.15 -30.45 -29.17
C GLU A 480 -5.16 -31.33 -28.42
N ALA A 481 -5.84 -32.18 -29.17
CA ALA A 481 -6.86 -33.08 -28.68
C ALA A 481 -6.20 -34.05 -27.69
N ASP A 482 -6.77 -34.09 -26.49
CA ASP A 482 -6.52 -35.13 -25.51
C ASP A 482 -6.64 -36.53 -26.16
N GLY A 483 -5.59 -37.34 -26.03
CA GLY A 483 -5.76 -38.77 -25.77
C GLY A 483 -5.87 -39.78 -26.93
N ALA A 484 -5.65 -39.44 -28.20
CA ALA A 484 -5.55 -40.45 -29.27
C ALA A 484 -4.18 -40.36 -29.98
N ALA A 485 -3.43 -41.45 -29.95
CA ALA A 485 -2.15 -41.58 -30.63
C ALA A 485 -2.29 -41.18 -32.12
N PRO A 486 -1.50 -40.21 -32.63
CA PRO A 486 -1.57 -39.87 -34.04
C PRO A 486 -0.92 -40.98 -34.86
N ALA A 487 -1.65 -41.52 -35.83
CA ALA A 487 -1.09 -42.39 -36.87
C ALA A 487 0.12 -41.71 -37.53
N PRO A 488 1.18 -42.46 -37.90
CA PRO A 488 2.41 -41.90 -38.45
C PRO A 488 2.14 -41.38 -39.87
N ARG A 489 1.78 -40.10 -39.99
CA ARG A 489 1.66 -39.42 -41.28
C ARG A 489 3.00 -38.88 -41.73
N THR A 490 3.33 -39.12 -43.00
CA THR A 490 4.66 -38.85 -43.55
C THR A 490 4.98 -37.35 -43.61
N ARG A 491 6.26 -37.02 -43.42
CA ARG A 491 6.82 -35.65 -43.35
C ARG A 491 6.49 -34.79 -44.59
N ARG A 492 6.12 -35.42 -45.70
CA ARG A 492 5.84 -34.80 -47.01
C ARG A 492 4.44 -34.18 -47.07
N GLU A 493 3.42 -34.84 -46.53
CA GLU A 493 2.03 -34.33 -46.51
C GLU A 493 1.86 -33.08 -45.62
N ARG A 494 2.64 -33.02 -44.52
CA ARG A 494 2.67 -31.87 -43.61
C ARG A 494 3.28 -30.62 -44.25
N ARG A 495 4.14 -30.78 -45.25
CA ARG A 495 4.84 -29.68 -45.95
C ARG A 495 3.98 -29.06 -47.05
N VAL A 496 3.24 -29.89 -47.79
CA VAL A 496 2.37 -29.44 -48.89
C VAL A 496 1.15 -28.65 -48.37
N ARG A 497 0.56 -29.05 -47.23
CA ARG A 497 -0.59 -28.34 -46.65
C ARG A 497 -0.22 -27.00 -45.99
N ARG A 498 1.00 -26.87 -45.46
CA ARG A 498 1.58 -25.60 -44.98
C ARG A 498 1.91 -24.63 -46.10
N ALA A 499 2.22 -25.12 -47.31
CA ALA A 499 2.46 -24.28 -48.48
C ALA A 499 1.15 -23.79 -49.14
N ALA A 500 0.08 -24.62 -49.14
CA ALA A 500 -1.20 -24.28 -49.76
C ALA A 500 -2.14 -23.38 -48.93
N THR A 501 -1.81 -23.08 -47.68
CA THR A 501 -2.59 -22.17 -46.80
C THR A 501 -1.79 -20.91 -46.38
N GLY A 502 -0.72 -20.63 -47.13
CA GLY A 502 0.29 -19.61 -46.81
C GLY A 502 -0.15 -18.18 -47.07
N ARG A 503 -0.89 -17.60 -46.12
CA ARG A 503 -0.67 -16.21 -45.69
C ARG A 503 -0.75 -16.15 -44.17
N PRO A 504 0.38 -16.13 -43.43
CA PRO A 504 0.31 -15.88 -41.99
C PRO A 504 -0.24 -14.46 -41.81
N ARG A 505 -1.47 -14.33 -41.28
CA ARG A 505 -2.10 -13.05 -40.93
C ARG A 505 -1.42 -12.45 -39.69
N LEU A 506 -0.11 -12.17 -39.78
CA LEU A 506 0.67 -11.48 -38.74
C LEU A 506 -0.01 -10.16 -38.30
N GLY A 507 -0.77 -9.54 -39.21
CA GLY A 507 -1.57 -8.34 -38.94
C GLY A 507 -2.69 -8.51 -37.91
N SER A 508 -3.37 -9.67 -37.81
CA SER A 508 -4.54 -9.80 -36.92
C SER A 508 -4.15 -9.94 -35.45
N THR A 509 -3.05 -10.63 -35.15
CA THR A 509 -2.57 -10.79 -33.76
C THR A 509 -1.98 -9.46 -33.26
N THR A 510 -1.17 -8.79 -34.09
CA THR A 510 -0.59 -7.49 -33.78
C THR A 510 -1.66 -6.42 -33.57
N ALA A 511 -2.70 -6.38 -34.42
CA ALA A 511 -3.81 -5.46 -34.27
C ALA A 511 -4.56 -5.65 -32.94
N VAL A 512 -4.77 -6.89 -32.51
CA VAL A 512 -5.48 -7.19 -31.26
C VAL A 512 -4.62 -6.85 -30.04
N THR A 513 -3.33 -7.14 -30.08
CA THR A 513 -2.42 -6.76 -28.99
C THR A 513 -2.32 -5.24 -28.85
N THR A 514 -2.28 -4.51 -29.97
CA THR A 514 -2.31 -3.05 -29.98
C THR A 514 -3.65 -2.54 -29.47
N ALA A 515 -4.79 -3.11 -29.91
CA ALA A 515 -6.11 -2.73 -29.44
C ALA A 515 -6.26 -2.93 -27.92
N VAL A 516 -5.78 -4.05 -27.37
CA VAL A 516 -5.81 -4.28 -25.92
C VAL A 516 -4.93 -3.28 -25.17
N ALA A 517 -3.73 -2.98 -25.68
CA ALA A 517 -2.86 -1.97 -25.09
C ALA A 517 -3.54 -0.60 -25.09
N VAL A 518 -4.12 -0.19 -26.23
CA VAL A 518 -4.87 1.07 -26.37
C VAL A 518 -6.08 1.10 -25.43
N ILE A 519 -6.89 0.04 -25.38
CA ILE A 519 -8.05 -0.06 -24.48
C ILE A 519 -7.61 0.06 -23.01
N SER A 520 -6.48 -0.55 -22.64
CA SER A 520 -5.95 -0.46 -21.28
C SER A 520 -5.49 0.96 -20.95
N VAL A 521 -4.85 1.65 -21.89
CA VAL A 521 -4.45 3.06 -21.75
C VAL A 521 -5.69 3.96 -21.66
N LEU A 522 -6.69 3.73 -22.50
CA LEU A 522 -7.96 4.48 -22.46
C LEU A 522 -8.72 4.23 -21.16
N ALA A 523 -8.70 3.00 -20.63
CA ALA A 523 -9.28 2.69 -19.32
C ALA A 523 -8.63 3.51 -18.21
N VAL A 524 -7.29 3.55 -18.21
CA VAL A 524 -6.52 4.38 -17.29
C VAL A 524 -6.88 5.84 -17.46
N ALA A 525 -6.84 6.38 -18.67
CA ALA A 525 -7.17 7.77 -18.95
C ALA A 525 -8.59 8.14 -18.48
N ALA A 526 -9.58 7.28 -18.73
CA ALA A 526 -10.97 7.49 -18.31
C ALA A 526 -11.17 7.41 -16.79
N SER A 527 -10.40 6.58 -16.08
CA SER A 527 -10.46 6.45 -14.61
C SER A 527 -9.50 7.38 -13.86
N THR A 528 -8.63 8.12 -14.56
CA THR A 528 -7.68 9.04 -13.92
C THR A 528 -8.38 10.24 -13.25
N PRO A 529 -9.36 10.92 -13.87
CA PRO A 529 -10.10 12.02 -13.24
C PRO A 529 -10.78 11.62 -11.92
N MET A 530 -11.28 10.39 -11.83
CA MET A 530 -11.84 9.80 -10.60
C MET A 530 -10.81 9.84 -9.46
N SER A 531 -9.61 9.32 -9.74
CA SER A 531 -8.53 9.19 -8.76
C SER A 531 -7.98 10.54 -8.35
N MET A 532 -7.84 11.45 -9.32
CA MET A 532 -7.45 12.84 -9.09
C MET A 532 -8.46 13.59 -8.23
N GLY A 533 -9.74 13.57 -8.59
CA GLY A 533 -10.78 14.27 -7.83
C GLY A 533 -10.92 13.74 -6.41
N TYR A 534 -10.87 12.42 -6.24
CA TYR A 534 -10.92 11.78 -4.92
C TYR A 534 -9.74 12.20 -4.03
N LEU A 535 -8.49 12.11 -4.53
CA LEU A 535 -7.33 12.52 -3.72
C LEU A 535 -7.27 14.04 -3.52
N THR A 536 -7.63 14.85 -4.52
CA THR A 536 -7.69 16.32 -4.38
C THR A 536 -8.57 16.73 -3.19
N ARG A 537 -9.68 16.02 -2.94
CA ARG A 537 -10.54 16.24 -1.77
C ARG A 537 -9.74 16.23 -0.47
N TRP A 538 -8.91 15.19 -0.25
CA TRP A 538 -8.19 14.94 1.00
C TRP A 538 -6.87 15.69 1.16
N TYR A 539 -6.42 16.36 0.10
CA TYR A 539 -5.19 17.17 0.10
C TYR A 539 -5.58 18.63 -0.17
N ALA A 540 -5.64 19.05 -1.44
CA ALA A 540 -5.80 20.47 -1.77
C ALA A 540 -7.16 21.10 -1.41
N THR A 541 -8.27 20.36 -1.47
CA THR A 541 -9.59 20.94 -1.16
C THR A 541 -9.75 21.21 0.34
N LEU A 542 -9.45 20.22 1.19
CA LEU A 542 -9.51 20.39 2.65
C LEU A 542 -8.45 21.36 3.17
N ALA A 543 -7.30 21.48 2.51
CA ALA A 543 -6.27 22.46 2.88
C ALA A 543 -6.75 23.91 2.80
N GLY A 544 -7.81 24.18 2.03
CA GLY A 544 -8.47 25.49 1.96
C GLY A 544 -9.63 25.67 2.95
N GLN A 545 -9.85 24.73 3.87
CA GLN A 545 -10.95 24.76 4.84
C GLN A 545 -10.39 24.83 6.28
N PRO A 546 -10.35 26.02 6.91
CA PRO A 546 -9.59 26.23 8.17
C PRO A 546 -9.95 25.30 9.34
N THR A 547 -11.17 24.77 9.39
CA THR A 547 -11.63 23.88 10.48
C THR A 547 -11.66 22.40 10.12
N HIS A 548 -11.42 22.06 8.84
CA HIS A 548 -11.48 20.69 8.31
C HIS A 548 -10.14 20.25 7.68
N GLY A 549 -9.23 21.20 7.43
CA GLY A 549 -7.85 20.98 7.05
C GLY A 549 -6.90 21.10 8.25
N LEU A 550 -5.70 20.56 8.10
CA LEU A 550 -4.61 20.73 9.06
C LEU A 550 -3.75 21.95 8.73
N ALA A 551 -3.43 22.15 7.46
CA ALA A 551 -2.64 23.30 7.01
C ALA A 551 -2.78 23.51 5.50
N SER A 552 -2.94 24.77 5.11
CA SER A 552 -2.83 25.29 3.75
C SER A 552 -1.39 25.25 3.25
N ALA A 553 -1.20 25.43 1.94
CA ALA A 553 0.14 25.49 1.35
C ALA A 553 0.95 26.71 1.85
N GLU A 554 0.26 27.81 2.16
CA GLU A 554 0.85 29.04 2.70
C GLU A 554 1.32 28.83 4.14
N GLU A 555 0.47 28.25 4.99
CA GLU A 555 0.84 27.90 6.36
C GLU A 555 2.01 26.92 6.38
N VAL A 556 2.05 25.91 5.49
CA VAL A 556 3.21 25.00 5.37
C VAL A 556 4.51 25.75 5.02
N ALA A 557 4.45 26.80 4.19
CA ALA A 557 5.59 27.65 3.90
C ALA A 557 6.02 28.46 5.14
N ASP A 558 5.06 28.99 5.90
CA ASP A 558 5.33 29.68 7.15
C ASP A 558 5.97 28.78 8.21
N LEU A 559 5.53 27.51 8.30
CA LEU A 559 6.17 26.52 9.19
C LEU A 559 7.65 26.29 8.81
N ARG A 560 8.01 26.35 7.53
CA ARG A 560 9.43 26.30 7.11
C ARG A 560 10.18 27.55 7.54
N THR A 561 9.57 28.72 7.41
CA THR A 561 10.13 30.00 7.87
C THR A 561 10.38 29.97 9.38
N ILE A 562 9.40 29.55 10.18
CA ILE A 562 9.54 29.32 11.62
C ILE A 562 10.70 28.35 11.92
N GLY A 563 10.84 27.31 11.09
CA GLY A 563 11.97 26.37 11.15
C GLY A 563 13.36 26.97 10.99
N THR A 564 13.48 28.19 10.46
CA THR A 564 14.74 28.94 10.37
C THR A 564 14.98 29.86 11.56
N ILE A 565 13.93 30.18 12.31
CA ILE A 565 13.94 31.04 13.49
C ILE A 565 14.23 30.21 14.75
N VAL A 566 13.50 29.10 14.92
CA VAL A 566 13.56 28.28 16.13
C VAL A 566 14.77 27.33 16.08
N PRO A 567 15.67 27.36 17.08
CA PRO A 567 16.75 26.38 17.19
C PRO A 567 16.19 24.95 17.28
N ARG A 568 16.83 23.99 16.59
CA ARG A 568 16.38 22.58 16.61
C ARG A 568 16.49 21.91 17.98
N THR A 569 17.30 22.50 18.87
CA THR A 569 17.45 22.08 20.27
C THR A 569 16.34 22.58 21.17
N ASP A 570 15.45 23.43 20.69
CA ASP A 570 14.39 24.00 21.50
C ASP A 570 13.10 23.21 21.30
N ILE A 571 12.18 23.31 22.26
CA ILE A 571 10.83 22.76 22.16
C ILE A 571 9.83 23.90 22.06
N VAL A 572 8.88 23.76 21.13
CA VAL A 572 7.76 24.67 20.93
C VAL A 572 6.50 24.10 21.58
N LEU A 573 5.88 24.85 22.50
CA LEU A 573 4.55 24.54 23.00
C LEU A 573 3.52 24.78 21.89
N ASN A 574 2.74 23.76 21.57
CA ASN A 574 1.84 23.76 20.42
C ASN A 574 0.49 23.11 20.75
N ASN A 575 -0.53 23.40 19.94
CA ASN A 575 -1.78 22.64 19.93
C ASN A 575 -1.77 21.66 18.75
N PRO A 576 -1.89 20.33 18.97
CA PRO A 576 -1.68 19.39 17.88
C PRO A 576 -2.76 19.40 16.79
N LEU A 577 -3.88 20.10 17.00
CA LEU A 577 -4.99 20.18 16.06
C LEU A 577 -5.10 21.51 15.30
N ASP A 578 -4.19 22.46 15.48
CA ASP A 578 -4.20 23.76 14.76
C ASP A 578 -3.15 23.84 13.63
N GLY A 579 -2.64 22.68 13.18
CA GLY A 579 -1.58 22.61 12.16
C GLY A 579 -0.16 22.76 12.69
N SER A 580 0.04 23.32 13.88
CA SER A 580 1.38 23.56 14.44
C SER A 580 2.20 22.29 14.70
N ALA A 581 1.57 21.13 14.88
CA ALA A 581 2.26 19.83 14.97
C ALA A 581 3.08 19.50 13.71
N LEU A 582 2.73 20.09 12.56
CA LEU A 582 3.48 19.90 11.31
C LEU A 582 4.87 20.55 11.34
N LEU A 583 5.19 21.42 12.31
CA LEU A 583 6.54 21.98 12.49
C LEU A 583 7.62 20.89 12.54
N TYR A 584 7.32 19.76 13.18
CA TYR A 584 8.28 18.67 13.28
C TYR A 584 8.52 17.95 11.94
N PRO A 585 7.51 17.38 11.26
CA PRO A 585 7.74 16.71 9.97
C PRO A 585 8.20 17.64 8.84
N VAL A 586 7.82 18.93 8.86
CA VAL A 586 8.17 19.92 7.83
C VAL A 586 9.55 20.52 8.05
N ALA A 587 9.85 20.98 9.28
CA ALA A 587 11.05 21.76 9.58
C ALA A 587 12.05 21.06 10.51
N GLY A 588 11.63 20.00 11.21
CA GLY A 588 12.46 19.35 12.23
C GLY A 588 12.57 20.13 13.54
N VAL A 589 11.59 20.98 13.82
CA VAL A 589 11.47 21.68 15.10
C VAL A 589 10.73 20.79 16.07
N ARG A 590 11.27 20.60 17.27
CA ARG A 590 10.63 19.75 18.30
C ARG A 590 9.43 20.49 18.88
N VAL A 591 8.34 19.76 19.08
CA VAL A 591 7.07 20.29 19.58
C VAL A 591 6.61 19.52 20.81
N SER A 592 5.82 20.15 21.66
CA SER A 592 5.28 19.51 22.87
C SER A 592 4.26 18.41 22.54
N ASN A 593 3.60 18.47 21.38
CA ASN A 593 2.64 17.48 20.90
C ASN A 593 2.92 17.17 19.42
N TYR A 594 3.55 16.02 19.14
CA TYR A 594 3.92 15.59 17.79
C TYR A 594 2.73 15.06 16.96
N THR A 595 1.64 14.66 17.63
CA THR A 595 0.42 14.10 17.03
C THR A 595 -0.81 14.55 17.81
N SER A 596 -2.00 14.30 17.26
CA SER A 596 -3.29 14.68 17.85
C SER A 596 -3.55 14.13 19.26
N SER A 597 -2.87 13.05 19.65
CA SER A 597 -3.09 12.36 20.92
C SER A 597 -1.83 12.16 21.77
N SER A 598 -0.70 12.77 21.38
CA SER A 598 0.56 12.66 22.13
C SER A 598 0.76 13.85 23.05
N GLU A 599 1.36 13.61 24.22
CA GLU A 599 1.92 14.63 25.10
C GLU A 599 3.40 14.30 25.33
N ALA A 600 4.29 14.96 24.58
CA ALA A 600 5.72 14.67 24.62
C ALA A 600 6.42 15.30 25.83
N THR A 601 5.82 16.34 26.42
CA THR A 601 6.33 16.98 27.64
C THR A 601 5.30 16.90 28.77
N PRO A 602 5.71 16.63 30.02
CA PRO A 602 4.77 16.36 31.12
C PRO A 602 3.77 17.48 31.44
N HIS A 603 4.09 18.73 31.10
CA HIS A 603 3.27 19.90 31.43
C HIS A 603 2.62 20.55 30.20
N ALA A 604 2.67 19.94 29.01
CA ALA A 604 2.12 20.53 27.79
C ALA A 604 0.61 20.81 27.91
N ASN A 605 -0.16 19.87 28.45
CA ASN A 605 -1.60 20.03 28.65
C ASN A 605 -1.91 21.08 29.71
N ALA A 606 -1.14 21.12 30.80
CA ALA A 606 -1.29 22.13 31.84
C ALA A 606 -1.04 23.53 31.27
N LEU A 607 0.07 23.73 30.56
CA LEU A 607 0.38 25.00 29.88
C LEU A 607 -0.72 25.38 28.87
N ARG A 608 -1.11 24.47 27.98
CA ARG A 608 -2.18 24.74 26.98
C ARG A 608 -3.53 25.11 27.61
N SER A 609 -3.83 24.60 28.81
CA SER A 609 -5.09 24.85 29.50
C SER A 609 -5.07 26.02 30.48
N THR A 610 -3.91 26.61 30.76
CA THR A 610 -3.80 27.63 31.83
C THR A 610 -2.85 28.79 31.56
N LEU A 611 -2.03 28.76 30.49
CA LEU A 611 -0.88 29.67 30.30
C LEU A 611 -1.18 31.15 30.54
N ILE A 612 -2.28 31.70 30.02
CA ILE A 612 -2.60 33.14 30.19
C ILE A 612 -3.50 33.46 31.38
N VAL A 613 -4.07 32.45 32.05
CA VAL A 613 -5.03 32.65 33.17
C VAL A 613 -4.44 32.27 34.52
N ASP A 614 -3.35 31.52 34.54
CA ASP A 614 -2.66 31.16 35.76
C ASP A 614 -1.80 32.35 36.25
N GLY A 615 -2.16 32.87 37.43
CA GLY A 615 -1.45 33.98 38.06
C GLY A 615 -0.14 33.57 38.75
N ASP A 616 0.17 32.27 38.82
CA ASP A 616 1.41 31.76 39.41
C ASP A 616 2.54 31.74 38.36
N HIS A 617 3.22 32.88 38.23
CA HIS A 617 4.31 33.06 37.26
C HIS A 617 5.47 32.07 37.51
N ASP A 618 5.78 31.78 38.77
CA ASP A 618 6.86 30.85 39.14
C ASP A 618 6.54 29.42 38.69
N ARG A 619 5.27 29.01 38.80
CA ARG A 619 4.80 27.71 38.28
C ARG A 619 4.91 27.62 36.76
N ILE A 620 4.42 28.63 36.02
CA ILE A 620 4.53 28.67 34.56
C ILE A 620 6.00 28.60 34.12
N CYS A 621 6.86 29.43 34.72
CA CYS A 621 8.30 29.43 34.42
C CYS A 621 8.99 28.13 34.88
N GLY A 622 8.48 27.49 35.93
CA GLY A 622 8.89 26.16 36.35
C GLY A 622 8.62 25.12 35.26
N TRP A 623 7.42 25.11 34.69
CA TRP A 623 7.02 24.21 33.61
C TRP A 623 7.78 24.45 32.31
N PHE A 624 7.96 25.71 31.89
CA PHE A 624 8.77 26.01 30.70
C PHE A 624 10.20 25.49 30.84
N ARG A 625 10.83 25.69 32.01
CA ARG A 625 12.19 25.19 32.27
C ARG A 625 12.25 23.67 32.37
N SER A 626 11.31 23.02 33.08
CA SER A 626 11.33 21.56 33.22
C SER A 626 11.10 20.83 31.90
N ASP A 627 10.26 21.39 31.04
CA ASP A 627 9.93 20.80 29.74
C ASP A 627 10.87 21.27 28.62
N GLY A 628 11.78 22.22 28.89
CA GLY A 628 12.69 22.79 27.90
C GLY A 628 11.96 23.57 26.79
N ILE A 629 10.79 24.11 27.10
CA ILE A 629 9.96 24.89 26.17
C ILE A 629 10.47 26.33 26.16
N ARG A 630 10.94 26.78 25.00
CA ARG A 630 11.44 28.15 24.78
C ARG A 630 10.55 28.98 23.86
N TRP A 631 9.56 28.33 23.24
CA TRP A 631 8.73 28.94 22.22
C TRP A 631 7.27 28.52 22.41
N VAL A 632 6.34 29.39 22.03
CA VAL A 632 4.91 29.11 21.99
C VAL A 632 4.41 29.41 20.59
N VAL A 633 3.69 28.48 19.97
CA VAL A 633 3.06 28.70 18.67
C VAL A 633 1.55 28.56 18.80
N ASN A 634 0.84 29.47 18.15
CA ASN A 634 -0.60 29.40 17.97
C ASN A 634 -0.87 29.29 16.47
N GLY A 635 -1.41 28.17 16.03
CA GLY A 635 -1.71 27.88 14.62
C GLY A 635 -3.10 28.35 14.17
N GLY A 636 -3.91 28.91 15.07
CA GLY A 636 -5.23 29.45 14.74
C GLY A 636 -6.37 28.43 14.92
N PRO A 637 -7.33 28.35 13.98
CA PRO A 637 -8.47 27.45 14.08
C PRO A 637 -8.05 25.98 14.19
N THR A 638 -8.82 25.21 14.96
CA THR A 638 -8.52 23.77 15.13
C THR A 638 -9.29 22.92 14.16
N TYR A 639 -8.58 21.96 13.57
CA TYR A 639 -9.11 20.81 12.87
C TYR A 639 -10.17 20.11 13.72
N SER A 640 -11.29 19.78 13.08
CA SER A 640 -12.37 18.99 13.68
C SER A 640 -13.06 18.12 12.63
N THR A 641 -13.57 16.99 13.08
CA THR A 641 -14.44 16.11 12.29
C THR A 641 -15.52 15.53 13.19
N TRP A 642 -16.42 14.72 12.63
CA TRP A 642 -17.37 13.95 13.44
C TRP A 642 -16.68 12.95 14.39
N ALA A 643 -15.44 12.54 14.08
CA ALA A 643 -14.65 11.60 14.89
C ALA A 643 -13.64 12.29 15.82
N THR A 644 -13.34 13.57 15.56
CA THR A 644 -12.35 14.35 16.30
C THR A 644 -13.00 15.66 16.73
N ALA A 645 -13.37 15.74 18.00
CA ALA A 645 -13.93 16.96 18.57
C ALA A 645 -12.93 18.12 18.44
N PRO A 646 -13.40 19.35 18.17
CA PRO A 646 -12.53 20.52 18.20
C PRO A 646 -11.89 20.66 19.59
N SER A 647 -10.59 20.94 19.63
CA SER A 647 -9.85 21.17 20.88
C SER A 647 -9.18 22.54 20.84
N PRO A 648 -9.96 23.64 20.89
CA PRO A 648 -9.38 24.98 20.92
C PRO A 648 -8.47 25.11 22.14
N ALA A 649 -7.36 25.83 21.98
CA ALA A 649 -6.44 26.19 23.04
C ALA A 649 -6.59 27.68 23.34
N PRO A 650 -7.72 28.13 23.93
CA PRO A 650 -7.99 29.57 24.13
C PRO A 650 -6.90 30.22 24.98
N TYR A 651 -6.30 29.47 25.89
CA TYR A 651 -5.23 29.96 26.77
C TYR A 651 -3.86 30.03 26.10
N MET A 652 -3.75 29.67 24.82
CA MET A 652 -2.59 29.93 23.97
C MET A 652 -2.81 31.13 23.03
N GLN A 653 -3.96 31.82 23.13
CA GLN A 653 -4.16 33.11 22.47
C GLN A 653 -3.50 34.21 23.29
N ILE A 654 -2.17 34.33 23.15
CA ILE A 654 -1.35 35.27 23.91
C ILE A 654 -1.79 36.72 23.65
N PRO A 655 -2.21 37.46 24.68
CA PRO A 655 -2.60 38.87 24.53
C PRO A 655 -1.38 39.76 24.27
N GLU A 656 -1.61 40.94 23.70
CA GLU A 656 -0.56 41.94 23.53
C GLU A 656 0.03 42.34 24.89
N GLY A 657 1.36 42.39 24.97
CA GLY A 657 2.08 42.70 26.21
C GLY A 657 2.05 41.60 27.28
N PHE A 658 1.70 40.36 26.93
CA PHE A 658 1.78 39.22 27.86
C PHE A 658 3.19 39.08 28.45
N TRP A 659 3.28 39.02 29.77
CA TRP A 659 4.56 39.16 30.49
C TRP A 659 5.59 38.06 30.15
N ALA A 660 5.14 36.84 29.83
CA ALA A 660 6.04 35.70 29.69
C ALA A 660 6.69 35.60 28.30
N THR A 661 6.12 36.24 27.27
CA THR A 661 6.53 35.98 25.89
C THR A 661 6.63 37.25 25.03
N THR A 662 7.40 37.16 23.95
CA THR A 662 7.56 38.22 22.95
C THR A 662 7.22 37.67 21.57
N LEU A 663 6.40 38.40 20.81
CA LEU A 663 6.02 38.01 19.44
C LEU A 663 7.23 38.13 18.50
N VAL A 664 7.54 37.05 17.79
CA VAL A 664 8.70 36.98 16.87
C VAL A 664 8.26 36.82 15.41
N PHE A 665 7.16 36.10 15.16
CA PHE A 665 6.61 35.92 13.82
C PHE A 665 5.09 35.93 13.86
N SER A 666 4.47 36.53 12.84
CA SER A 666 3.02 36.57 12.67
C SER A 666 2.66 36.59 11.19
N HIS A 667 1.79 35.69 10.77
CA HIS A 667 1.16 35.71 9.45
C HIS A 667 -0.24 35.10 9.54
N GLY A 668 -1.28 35.89 9.21
CA GLY A 668 -2.66 35.48 9.42
C GLY A 668 -2.92 35.12 10.89
N ASP A 669 -3.49 33.93 11.12
CA ASP A 669 -3.76 33.40 12.45
C ASP A 669 -2.52 32.74 13.10
N LEU A 670 -1.49 32.42 12.31
CA LEU A 670 -0.27 31.77 12.79
C LEU A 670 0.65 32.77 13.49
N LYS A 671 0.94 32.53 14.77
CA LYS A 671 1.81 33.37 15.60
C LYS A 671 2.84 32.55 16.35
N LEU A 672 4.09 33.00 16.34
CA LEU A 672 5.20 32.43 17.09
C LEU A 672 5.69 33.44 18.12
N TYR A 673 5.85 32.96 19.35
CA TYR A 673 6.36 33.74 20.48
C TYR A 673 7.59 33.07 21.07
N GLU A 674 8.58 33.87 21.45
CA GLU A 674 9.72 33.47 22.28
C GLU A 674 9.37 33.66 23.76
N VAL A 675 9.76 32.71 24.62
CA VAL A 675 9.57 32.83 26.07
C VAL A 675 10.71 33.68 26.66
N THR A 676 10.42 34.96 26.92
CA THR A 676 11.40 35.96 27.35
C THR A 676 11.22 36.41 28.81
N GLY A 677 10.03 36.22 29.39
CA GLY A 677 9.69 36.70 30.74
C GLY A 677 10.10 35.76 31.88
N CYS A 678 10.65 34.59 31.58
CA CYS A 678 11.05 33.58 32.56
C CYS A 678 12.58 33.54 32.73
N PRO A 679 13.11 33.94 33.90
CA PRO A 679 14.56 33.96 34.14
C PRO A 679 15.19 32.56 34.11
N GLY A 680 16.37 32.45 33.48
CA GLY A 680 17.18 31.23 33.49
C GLY A 680 16.66 30.12 32.57
N LEU A 681 15.91 30.48 31.51
CA LEU A 681 15.47 29.54 30.49
C LEU A 681 16.57 29.10 29.57
#